data_AF-A0A2F0PM60-F1
#
_entry.id   AF-A0A2F0PM60-F1
#
_cell.length_a   1.000
_cell.length_b   1.000
_cell.length_c   1.000
_cell.angle_alpha   90.00
_cell.angle_beta   90.00
_cell.angle_gamma   90.00
#
_symmetry.space_group_name_H-M   'P 1'
#
loop_
_entity.id
_entity.type
_entity.pdbx_description
1 polymer ?
#
loop_
_entity_poly.entity_id
_entity_poly.type
_entity_poly.pdbx_seq_one_letter_code
_entity_poly.pdbx_strand_id
1 'polypeptide(L)'
;MLNLFAAFKKDRIWDFDGGIHPPEMKTQSSGVPLRVAPLPKTFIIPLQQHLGPEGELCVNAGDRVLKGQPLTVGRGRTVPVHAPTSGTVSTITPHITAHPSGLTELCVIIEADGEDRWCERDPVADYRQAPAAELVQRIHQAGIAGLGGAGFPTASKLQGGMSGVETLILNAAECEPYITADDRLMQEHADQIIEGTQILQHILQPKVTLIGIEDNKPEAIAALKQALRGQSGIGLRVIPTKYPSGGAKQLTKILTGKEVPPGKHSSAIGVLMQNVGTAYAIKRAIVDGEPLIERVVTLTGEAIERPGNLWARIGTPVQHLLHFAGFRPQAQQMVVMGGPLMGFTLPALNVPIVKISNCILAPTVDEMTPQEPEQSCIRCGLCVDACPAGLLPQQLYWFSRGQEHDKARNHNLFDCIECGACAFVCPSNIPLVQYYRQEKAEIKAIDLEAARTAEAKARYEAKLARLEREKLAREERHKKAAVKLTDDDQSAVQAALARVRSKNTEAAVTPVNGQQPDNSEMIAAREARKAQARERRAQLAAEAEQASPAVSGDDARKAAVAAALARVKARKEVPAADGTAPAVAEDDPRKAAVAAALARVKAKKAEQQADAPVPAETAPATTEEDPRKAAVAAALARVKAKKAAQQADAPAPAETAPVTAEEDPRKAAVAAAIARAKAKKAAQQADAPAPVETAPATAEEDPRKAAVAAAIARAKAKKAAQQADAPAPAETAPATAEEDPRKAAVAAAIARAKAKKAAQQADAPAPEETAPATAEEDPRKAAVAAAIARAKAKKASRASLAAETEEK
;
A
#
# COMPACT_ATOMS: atom_id res chain seq x y z
N MET A 1 0.05 43.90 0.78
CA MET A 1 1.51 44.02 0.64
C MET A 1 2.12 42.77 1.25
N LEU A 2 2.61 41.86 0.41
CA LEU A 2 3.24 40.61 0.82
C LEU A 2 4.56 40.92 1.52
N ASN A 3 4.75 40.34 2.70
CA ASN A 3 5.90 40.55 3.56
C ASN A 3 7.14 39.90 2.91
N LEU A 4 7.81 40.64 2.02
CA LEU A 4 8.97 40.19 1.25
C LEU A 4 10.13 39.71 2.17
N PHE A 5 10.15 40.18 3.42
CA PHE A 5 11.09 39.77 4.47
C PHE A 5 10.81 38.39 5.07
N ALA A 6 9.61 37.83 4.92
CA ALA A 6 9.30 36.47 5.38
C ALA A 6 9.90 35.38 4.46
N ALA A 7 10.20 35.72 3.20
CA ALA A 7 10.78 34.79 2.23
C ALA A 7 12.23 34.41 2.56
N PHE A 8 12.92 35.18 3.40
CA PHE A 8 14.33 34.99 3.78
C PHE A 8 14.52 34.45 5.21
N LYS A 9 13.44 34.16 5.96
CA LYS A 9 13.58 33.54 7.29
C LYS A 9 14.01 32.07 7.16
N LYS A 10 15.07 31.71 7.90
CA LYS A 10 15.57 30.33 8.09
C LYS A 10 14.49 29.34 8.58
N ASP A 11 13.37 29.85 9.07
CA ASP A 11 12.25 29.11 9.67
C ASP A 11 10.92 29.29 8.92
N ARG A 12 10.97 29.58 7.61
CA ARG A 12 9.74 29.64 6.80
C ARG A 12 9.04 28.28 6.81
N ILE A 13 7.73 28.31 7.06
CA ILE A 13 6.81 27.19 6.94
C ILE A 13 5.86 27.52 5.77
N TRP A 14 5.59 26.52 4.94
CA TRP A 14 4.67 26.62 3.81
C TRP A 14 3.34 25.95 4.16
N ASP A 15 2.29 26.26 3.40
CA ASP A 15 1.00 25.57 3.49
C ASP A 15 0.83 24.58 2.33
N PHE A 16 -0.14 23.69 2.44
CA PHE A 16 -0.60 22.80 1.38
C PHE A 16 -2.09 22.94 1.15
N ASP A 17 -2.52 22.73 -0.09
CA ASP A 17 -3.92 22.88 -0.50
C ASP A 17 -4.79 21.74 0.04
N GLY A 18 -6.06 22.02 0.29
CA GLY A 18 -7.02 21.08 0.88
C GLY A 18 -6.73 20.71 2.33
N GLY A 19 -7.14 19.52 2.76
CA GLY A 19 -7.12 19.10 4.16
C GLY A 19 -8.36 19.52 4.96
N ILE A 20 -8.46 19.05 6.20
CA ILE A 20 -9.60 19.24 7.10
C ILE A 20 -9.13 19.47 8.55
N HIS A 21 -10.04 19.93 9.40
CA HIS A 21 -9.81 20.15 10.84
C HIS A 21 -10.81 19.35 11.69
N PRO A 22 -10.68 18.01 11.75
CA PRO A 22 -11.54 17.19 12.60
C PRO A 22 -11.27 17.50 14.09
N PRO A 23 -12.24 17.26 15.00
CA PRO A 23 -12.00 17.30 16.44
C PRO A 23 -10.83 16.38 16.81
N GLU A 24 -9.86 16.88 17.57
CA GLU A 24 -8.60 16.18 17.78
C GLU A 24 -8.73 14.96 18.71
N MET A 25 -9.58 15.06 19.73
CA MET A 25 -9.87 13.99 20.71
C MET A 25 -8.64 13.40 21.42
N LYS A 26 -7.52 14.14 21.48
CA LYS A 26 -6.24 13.68 22.06
C LYS A 26 -6.18 13.74 23.59
N THR A 27 -6.97 14.62 24.22
CA THR A 27 -6.91 14.89 25.66
C THR A 27 -7.25 13.67 26.53
N GLN A 28 -8.00 12.71 25.99
CA GLN A 28 -8.36 11.47 26.68
C GLN A 28 -7.14 10.59 26.99
N SER A 29 -6.06 10.70 26.21
CA SER A 29 -4.92 9.78 26.28
C SER A 29 -3.55 10.47 26.37
N SER A 30 -3.40 11.71 25.88
CA SER A 30 -2.11 12.44 25.88
C SER A 30 -1.61 12.83 27.26
N GLY A 31 -2.49 12.99 28.25
CA GLY A 31 -2.13 13.36 29.62
C GLY A 31 -1.71 12.18 30.52
N VAL A 32 -1.84 10.95 30.04
CA VAL A 32 -1.59 9.74 30.82
C VAL A 32 -0.17 9.22 30.54
N PRO A 33 0.66 8.97 31.58
CA PRO A 33 1.98 8.36 31.40
C PRO A 33 1.94 7.01 30.67
N LEU A 34 3.02 6.68 29.95
CA LEU A 34 3.16 5.39 29.29
C LEU A 34 3.10 4.25 30.31
N ARG A 35 2.20 3.30 30.06
CA ARG A 35 2.08 2.07 30.85
C ARG A 35 2.78 0.93 30.14
N VAL A 36 3.12 -0.12 30.88
CA VAL A 36 3.57 -1.39 30.29
C VAL A 36 2.39 -2.36 30.30
N ALA A 37 2.05 -2.95 29.15
CA ALA A 37 1.03 -3.99 29.13
C ALA A 37 1.55 -5.26 29.81
N PRO A 38 0.71 -5.96 30.60
CA PRO A 38 1.09 -7.26 31.15
C PRO A 38 1.32 -8.27 30.03
N LEU A 39 2.25 -9.21 30.23
CA LEU A 39 2.51 -10.27 29.26
C LEU A 39 1.27 -11.19 29.11
N PRO A 40 0.71 -11.38 27.91
CA PRO A 40 -0.28 -12.41 27.67
C PRO A 40 0.35 -13.82 27.75
N LYS A 41 -0.50 -14.83 27.95
CA LYS A 41 -0.08 -16.24 27.89
C LYS A 41 0.32 -16.68 26.48
N THR A 42 -0.44 -16.22 25.49
CA THR A 42 -0.26 -16.60 24.08
C THR A 42 0.04 -15.36 23.24
N PHE A 43 1.04 -15.48 22.36
CA PHE A 43 1.39 -14.50 21.34
C PHE A 43 1.15 -15.07 19.95
N ILE A 44 0.60 -14.25 19.06
CA ILE A 44 0.31 -14.61 17.66
C ILE A 44 1.20 -13.75 16.78
N ILE A 45 2.20 -14.30 16.12
CA ILE A 45 3.17 -13.53 15.31
C ILE A 45 2.93 -13.78 13.82
N PRO A 46 2.24 -12.87 13.10
CA PRO A 46 2.16 -12.94 11.65
C PRO A 46 3.54 -12.78 11.02
N LEU A 47 3.82 -13.56 9.97
CA LEU A 47 5.11 -13.45 9.28
C LEU A 47 5.20 -12.18 8.43
N GLN A 48 4.08 -11.69 7.89
CA GLN A 48 4.03 -10.51 7.05
C GLN A 48 3.53 -9.28 7.83
N GLN A 49 4.46 -8.47 8.33
CA GLN A 49 4.14 -7.24 9.09
C GLN A 49 4.67 -5.97 8.41
N HIS A 50 4.84 -6.01 7.08
CA HIS A 50 5.46 -4.98 6.27
C HIS A 50 5.10 -5.12 4.78
N LEU A 51 5.42 -4.10 3.96
CA LEU A 51 5.20 -4.14 2.49
C LEU A 51 6.09 -5.13 1.70
N GLY A 52 7.11 -5.71 2.33
CA GLY A 52 7.89 -6.80 1.74
C GLY A 52 7.17 -8.15 1.78
N PRO A 53 7.69 -9.17 1.07
CA PRO A 53 7.18 -10.54 1.16
C PRO A 53 7.55 -11.18 2.51
N GLU A 54 6.73 -12.13 2.97
CA GLU A 54 6.95 -12.87 4.22
C GLU A 54 8.33 -13.53 4.30
N GLY A 55 8.83 -13.70 5.52
CA GLY A 55 10.14 -14.32 5.78
C GLY A 55 10.07 -15.83 5.91
N GLU A 56 11.15 -16.50 5.51
CA GLU A 56 11.35 -17.93 5.73
C GLU A 56 11.55 -18.20 7.23
N LEU A 57 10.91 -19.24 7.76
CA LEU A 57 10.94 -19.59 9.18
C LEU A 57 12.32 -20.11 9.63
N CYS A 58 12.75 -19.70 10.82
CA CYS A 58 13.93 -20.20 11.52
C CYS A 58 13.60 -21.23 12.62
N VAL A 59 12.31 -21.46 12.88
CA VAL A 59 11.80 -22.25 14.01
C VAL A 59 10.73 -23.23 13.56
N ASN A 60 10.53 -24.29 14.34
CA ASN A 60 9.50 -25.30 14.18
C ASN A 60 8.55 -25.32 15.38
N ALA A 61 7.38 -25.94 15.20
CA ALA A 61 6.50 -26.24 16.32
C ALA A 61 7.21 -27.15 17.34
N GLY A 62 7.12 -26.80 18.63
CA GLY A 62 7.82 -27.46 19.74
C GLY A 62 9.13 -26.78 20.16
N ASP A 63 9.69 -25.88 19.34
CA ASP A 63 10.96 -25.22 19.66
C ASP A 63 10.79 -24.24 20.84
N ARG A 64 11.80 -24.20 21.72
CA ARG A 64 11.94 -23.12 22.72
C ARG A 64 12.56 -21.91 22.07
N VAL A 65 12.02 -20.74 22.38
CA VAL A 65 12.50 -19.45 21.88
C VAL A 65 12.78 -18.49 23.03
N LEU A 66 13.80 -17.66 22.85
CA LEU A 66 14.13 -16.57 23.77
C LEU A 66 13.59 -15.23 23.26
N LYS A 67 13.34 -14.29 24.17
CA LYS A 67 12.93 -12.94 23.81
C LYS A 67 13.99 -12.26 22.93
N GLY A 68 13.54 -11.68 21.82
CA GLY A 68 14.40 -11.06 20.82
C GLY A 68 14.99 -12.03 19.80
N GLN A 69 14.78 -13.35 19.95
CA GLN A 69 15.26 -14.33 18.97
C GLN A 69 14.54 -14.15 17.62
N PRO A 70 15.26 -14.13 16.49
CA PRO A 70 14.63 -14.08 15.17
C PRO A 70 13.85 -15.38 14.89
N LEU A 71 12.59 -15.22 14.47
CA LEU A 71 11.70 -16.30 14.06
C LEU A 71 11.72 -16.51 12.54
N THR A 72 12.15 -15.51 11.78
CA THR A 72 12.31 -15.59 10.33
C THR A 72 13.63 -15.00 9.83
N VAL A 73 14.06 -15.47 8.67
CA VAL A 73 15.23 -14.95 7.96
C VAL A 73 14.87 -13.66 7.23
N GLY A 74 15.70 -12.63 7.42
CA GLY A 74 15.58 -11.38 6.68
C GLY A 74 16.51 -11.35 5.47
N ARG A 75 15.98 -11.03 4.28
CA ARG A 75 16.76 -10.73 3.07
C ARG A 75 16.11 -9.63 2.22
N GLY A 76 16.90 -8.62 1.85
CA GLY A 76 16.49 -7.58 0.91
C GLY A 76 15.31 -6.74 1.43
N ARG A 77 14.09 -7.01 0.91
CA ARG A 77 12.85 -6.34 1.33
C ARG A 77 12.08 -7.11 2.41
N THR A 78 12.49 -8.34 2.71
CA THR A 78 11.92 -9.18 3.76
C THR A 78 12.61 -8.86 5.08
N VAL A 79 11.84 -8.37 6.05
CA VAL A 79 12.36 -7.92 7.34
C VAL A 79 11.99 -8.96 8.41
N PRO A 80 12.95 -9.44 9.23
CA PRO A 80 12.68 -10.45 10.24
C PRO A 80 11.56 -10.08 11.21
N VAL A 81 10.86 -11.11 11.69
CA VAL A 81 10.02 -11.04 12.88
C VAL A 81 10.71 -11.78 14.02
N HIS A 82 10.52 -11.31 15.25
CA HIS A 82 11.25 -11.79 16.42
C HIS A 82 10.27 -12.25 17.50
N ALA A 83 10.71 -13.17 18.36
CA ALA A 83 9.97 -13.60 19.53
C ALA A 83 9.82 -12.42 20.52
N PRO A 84 8.58 -12.06 20.92
CA PRO A 84 8.35 -10.93 21.82
C PRO A 84 8.69 -11.22 23.29
N THR A 85 8.74 -12.51 23.66
CA THR A 85 9.06 -13.05 24.99
C THR A 85 9.76 -14.40 24.82
N SER A 86 10.37 -14.93 25.88
CA SER A 86 10.71 -16.34 25.97
C SER A 86 9.45 -17.21 26.08
N GLY A 87 9.55 -18.45 25.57
CA GLY A 87 8.45 -19.40 25.59
C GLY A 87 8.69 -20.59 24.67
N THR A 88 7.59 -21.26 24.30
CA THR A 88 7.60 -22.39 23.37
C THR A 88 6.72 -22.07 22.16
N VAL A 89 7.23 -22.35 20.95
CA VAL A 89 6.42 -22.28 19.73
C VAL A 89 5.40 -23.42 19.79
N SER A 90 4.14 -23.13 20.11
CA SER A 90 3.11 -24.16 20.25
C SER A 90 2.68 -24.70 18.89
N THR A 91 2.52 -23.82 17.90
CA THR A 91 2.15 -24.20 16.53
C THR A 91 2.50 -23.11 15.54
N ILE A 92 2.59 -23.49 14.25
CA ILE A 92 2.72 -22.57 13.12
C ILE A 92 1.53 -22.84 12.19
N THR A 93 0.58 -21.92 12.14
CA THR A 93 -0.73 -22.15 11.50
C THR A 93 -1.29 -20.85 10.92
N PRO A 94 -2.13 -20.90 9.88
CA PRO A 94 -2.92 -19.75 9.46
C PRO A 94 -3.78 -19.21 10.61
N HIS A 95 -3.74 -17.91 10.87
CA HIS A 95 -4.55 -17.23 11.86
C HIS A 95 -5.07 -15.90 11.29
N ILE A 96 -6.26 -15.47 11.73
CA ILE A 96 -6.84 -14.18 11.33
C ILE A 96 -5.93 -13.04 11.81
N THR A 97 -5.56 -12.15 10.92
CA THR A 97 -4.72 -10.98 11.24
C THR A 97 -5.56 -9.70 11.25
N ALA A 98 -4.94 -8.60 11.69
CA ALA A 98 -5.54 -7.28 11.63
C ALA A 98 -5.58 -6.77 10.17
N HIS A 99 -6.50 -7.33 9.38
CA HIS A 99 -6.77 -6.95 8.00
C HIS A 99 -8.28 -6.72 7.82
N PRO A 100 -8.73 -5.68 7.07
CA PRO A 100 -10.16 -5.38 6.88
C PRO A 100 -10.99 -6.56 6.35
N SER A 101 -10.39 -7.41 5.52
CA SER A 101 -11.06 -8.58 4.94
C SER A 101 -11.06 -9.83 5.82
N GLY A 102 -10.44 -9.80 7.01
CA GLY A 102 -10.34 -10.97 7.89
C GLY A 102 -9.59 -12.15 7.30
N LEU A 103 -8.65 -11.89 6.38
CA LEU A 103 -7.81 -12.93 5.80
C LEU A 103 -6.92 -13.57 6.87
N THR A 104 -6.61 -14.84 6.64
CA THR A 104 -5.66 -15.57 7.48
C THR A 104 -4.26 -15.48 6.87
N GLU A 105 -3.27 -15.34 7.74
CA GLU A 105 -1.85 -15.37 7.37
C GLU A 105 -1.15 -16.42 8.22
N LEU A 106 -0.05 -16.97 7.69
CA LEU A 106 0.77 -17.88 8.46
C LEU A 106 1.34 -17.16 9.69
N CYS A 107 1.10 -17.72 10.86
CA CYS A 107 1.50 -17.14 12.14
C CYS A 107 2.30 -18.16 12.97
N VAL A 108 3.29 -17.67 13.70
CA VAL A 108 3.96 -18.42 14.78
C VAL A 108 3.21 -18.14 16.07
N ILE A 109 2.68 -19.19 16.72
CA ILE A 109 2.00 -19.08 18.01
C ILE A 109 3.00 -19.44 19.10
N ILE A 110 3.21 -18.53 20.05
CA ILE A 110 4.15 -18.71 21.17
C ILE A 110 3.37 -18.72 22.47
N GLU A 111 3.53 -19.79 23.25
CA GLU A 111 3.10 -19.85 24.64
C GLU A 111 4.23 -19.34 25.53
N ALA A 112 3.97 -18.25 26.24
CA ALA A 112 4.93 -17.62 27.14
C ALA A 112 5.23 -18.51 28.34
N ASP A 113 6.50 -18.63 28.71
CA ASP A 113 6.92 -19.33 29.93
C ASP A 113 6.81 -18.47 31.19
N GLY A 114 6.59 -17.16 31.03
CA GLY A 114 6.54 -16.18 32.11
C GLY A 114 7.90 -15.69 32.59
N GLU A 115 9.01 -16.16 32.00
CA GLU A 115 10.36 -15.75 32.39
C GLU A 115 10.82 -14.47 31.68
N ASP A 116 10.26 -14.17 30.51
CA ASP A 116 10.61 -13.02 29.65
C ASP A 116 12.13 -12.89 29.37
N ARG A 117 12.80 -14.05 29.24
CA ARG A 117 14.26 -14.18 29.16
C ARG A 117 14.79 -13.80 27.78
N TRP A 118 15.71 -12.83 27.76
CA TRP A 118 16.41 -12.36 26.56
C TRP A 118 17.35 -13.40 25.95
N CYS A 119 17.46 -13.39 24.62
CA CYS A 119 18.62 -13.94 23.93
C CYS A 119 19.86 -13.07 24.19
N GLU A 120 21.03 -13.54 23.76
CA GLU A 120 22.22 -12.69 23.75
C GLU A 120 21.96 -11.44 22.90
N ARG A 121 22.30 -10.27 23.46
CA ARG A 121 22.15 -8.98 22.79
C ARG A 121 23.53 -8.49 22.37
N ASP A 122 23.61 -7.90 21.18
CA ASP A 122 24.84 -7.35 20.60
C ASP A 122 24.71 -5.83 20.38
N PRO A 123 24.78 -5.02 21.45
CA PRO A 123 24.73 -3.56 21.36
C PRO A 123 26.01 -3.02 20.72
N VAL A 124 25.87 -1.99 19.87
CA VAL A 124 27.00 -1.29 19.26
C VAL A 124 27.55 -0.26 20.25
N ALA A 125 28.75 -0.50 20.75
CA ALA A 125 29.39 0.35 21.76
C ALA A 125 29.55 1.82 21.31
N ASP A 126 29.98 2.05 20.07
CA ASP A 126 30.01 3.37 19.45
C ASP A 126 29.65 3.29 17.97
N TYR A 127 28.40 3.63 17.63
CA TYR A 127 27.90 3.59 16.26
C TYR A 127 28.63 4.58 15.33
N ARG A 128 29.30 5.60 15.87
CA ARG A 128 30.02 6.61 15.06
C ARG A 128 31.26 6.03 14.39
N GLN A 129 31.78 4.94 14.94
CA GLN A 129 32.93 4.20 14.37
C GLN A 129 32.50 3.09 13.42
N ALA A 130 31.21 2.72 13.44
CA ALA A 130 30.67 1.67 12.58
C ALA A 130 30.38 2.21 11.16
N PRO A 131 30.69 1.42 10.11
CA PRO A 131 30.30 1.76 8.74
C PRO A 131 28.78 1.85 8.58
N ALA A 132 28.31 2.82 7.78
CA ALA A 132 26.88 3.01 7.52
C ALA A 132 26.17 1.73 6.99
N ALA A 133 26.84 0.97 6.13
CA ALA A 133 26.31 -0.29 5.59
C ALA A 133 26.10 -1.35 6.69
N GLU A 134 26.98 -1.42 7.69
CA GLU A 134 26.84 -2.34 8.82
C GLU A 134 25.64 -1.94 9.69
N LEU A 135 25.51 -0.65 10.01
CA LEU A 135 24.37 -0.14 10.80
C LEU A 135 23.04 -0.40 10.09
N VAL A 136 22.99 -0.18 8.77
CA VAL A 136 21.80 -0.49 7.96
C VAL A 136 21.48 -1.99 8.00
N GLN A 137 22.49 -2.85 7.96
CA GLN A 137 22.29 -4.29 8.09
C GLN A 137 21.81 -4.68 9.49
N ARG A 138 22.32 -4.06 10.55
CA ARG A 138 21.82 -4.27 11.93
C ARG A 138 20.36 -3.81 12.07
N ILE A 139 20.00 -2.64 11.53
CA ILE A 139 18.60 -2.15 11.46
C ILE A 139 17.70 -3.14 10.71
N HIS A 140 18.21 -3.72 9.62
CA HIS A 140 17.50 -4.74 8.87
C HIS A 140 17.28 -6.00 9.71
N GLN A 141 18.33 -6.55 10.31
CA GLN A 141 18.25 -7.76 11.12
C GLN A 141 17.41 -7.57 12.39
N ALA A 142 17.40 -6.38 12.99
CA ALA A 142 16.54 -6.01 14.11
C ALA A 142 15.04 -5.96 13.76
N GLY A 143 14.66 -6.19 12.50
CA GLY A 143 13.27 -6.33 12.12
C GLY A 143 12.53 -5.00 11.97
N ILE A 144 13.25 -3.88 11.82
CA ILE A 144 12.62 -2.54 11.85
C ILE A 144 11.87 -2.26 10.54
N ALA A 145 10.56 -2.09 10.67
CA ALA A 145 9.69 -1.52 9.64
C ALA A 145 9.23 -0.11 10.05
N GLY A 146 8.83 0.71 9.08
CA GLY A 146 8.35 2.06 9.31
C GLY A 146 7.07 2.07 10.16
N LEU A 147 7.16 2.60 11.39
CA LEU A 147 6.10 2.57 12.39
C LEU A 147 4.97 3.59 12.17
N GLY A 148 5.10 4.49 11.19
CA GLY A 148 4.10 5.49 10.81
C GLY A 148 2.92 4.95 9.98
N GLY A 149 2.59 3.65 10.10
CA GLY A 149 1.40 3.03 9.51
C GLY A 149 1.67 2.19 8.26
N ALA A 150 2.50 2.65 7.31
CA ALA A 150 2.71 1.89 6.08
C ALA A 150 3.55 0.62 6.27
N GLY A 151 4.50 0.55 7.22
CA GLY A 151 5.32 -0.66 7.38
C GLY A 151 6.33 -0.89 6.26
N PHE A 152 6.92 0.17 5.69
CA PHE A 152 8.03 0.01 4.73
C PHE A 152 9.28 -0.54 5.44
N PRO A 153 10.01 -1.51 4.86
CA PRO A 153 11.32 -1.92 5.36
C PRO A 153 12.27 -0.72 5.54
N THR A 154 12.66 -0.43 6.78
CA THR A 154 13.43 0.78 7.09
C THR A 154 14.81 0.73 6.45
N ALA A 155 15.49 -0.42 6.51
CA ALA A 155 16.80 -0.59 5.89
C ALA A 155 16.77 -0.36 4.37
N SER A 156 15.79 -0.90 3.64
CA SER A 156 15.68 -0.66 2.18
C SER A 156 15.48 0.82 1.86
N LYS A 157 14.74 1.54 2.72
CA LYS A 157 14.54 2.99 2.59
C LYS A 157 15.83 3.78 2.86
N LEU A 158 16.61 3.36 3.85
CA LEU A 158 17.92 3.96 4.14
C LEU A 158 18.91 3.70 3.00
N GLN A 159 18.99 2.47 2.49
CA GLN A 159 19.84 2.11 1.35
C GLN A 159 19.55 2.99 0.13
N GLY A 160 18.27 3.17 -0.22
CA GLY A 160 17.87 4.06 -1.30
C GLY A 160 18.15 5.55 -1.03
N GLY A 161 18.38 5.93 0.23
CA GLY A 161 18.70 7.29 0.65
C GLY A 161 20.20 7.58 0.77
N MET A 162 21.06 6.56 0.86
CA MET A 162 22.51 6.74 0.96
C MET A 162 23.11 7.44 -0.28
N SER A 163 22.43 7.37 -1.42
CA SER A 163 22.78 8.10 -2.64
C SER A 163 21.91 9.36 -2.81
N GLY A 164 22.29 10.46 -2.17
CA GLY A 164 21.78 11.79 -2.53
C GLY A 164 20.62 12.35 -1.69
N VAL A 165 20.42 11.89 -0.45
CA VAL A 165 19.52 12.59 0.49
C VAL A 165 20.16 13.92 0.94
N GLU A 166 19.48 15.02 0.64
CA GLU A 166 19.86 16.35 1.09
C GLU A 166 19.17 16.73 2.40
N THR A 167 17.91 16.33 2.56
CA THR A 167 17.07 16.66 3.73
C THR A 167 16.53 15.40 4.37
N LEU A 168 16.83 15.23 5.66
CA LEU A 168 16.18 14.24 6.53
C LEU A 168 15.04 14.93 7.30
N ILE A 169 13.83 14.38 7.23
CA ILE A 169 12.67 14.86 7.98
C ILE A 169 12.23 13.80 8.97
N LEU A 170 12.11 14.15 10.23
CA LEU A 170 11.47 13.35 11.26
C LEU A 170 10.01 13.80 11.37
N ASN A 171 9.09 12.89 11.06
CA ASN A 171 7.66 13.12 11.15
C ASN A 171 7.19 12.88 12.59
N ALA A 172 6.92 13.99 13.26
CA ALA A 172 6.38 14.10 14.61
C ALA A 172 4.94 14.69 14.60
N ALA A 173 4.28 14.71 13.43
CA ALA A 173 3.01 15.40 13.28
C ALA A 173 1.87 14.66 14.00
N GLU A 174 1.75 13.33 13.85
CA GLU A 174 0.66 12.50 14.41
C GLU A 174 -0.71 13.22 14.32
N CYS A 175 -1.15 13.47 13.09
CA CYS A 175 -2.30 14.32 12.79
C CYS A 175 -3.66 13.61 12.86
N GLU A 176 -3.67 12.28 13.01
CA GLU A 176 -4.91 11.50 13.12
C GLU A 176 -5.59 11.78 14.48
N PRO A 177 -6.92 12.03 14.53
CA PRO A 177 -7.65 12.17 15.79
C PRO A 177 -7.48 10.95 16.70
N TYR A 178 -7.62 11.16 18.01
CA TYR A 178 -7.47 10.17 19.08
C TYR A 178 -6.06 9.61 19.31
N ILE A 179 -5.23 9.48 18.27
CA ILE A 179 -3.92 8.85 18.36
C ILE A 179 -2.93 9.80 19.08
N THR A 180 -2.25 9.27 20.10
CA THR A 180 -1.26 10.01 20.93
C THR A 180 -0.01 9.18 21.25
N ALA A 181 0.23 8.10 20.50
CA ALA A 181 1.32 7.17 20.74
C ALA A 181 2.70 7.83 20.51
N ASP A 182 2.86 8.53 19.40
CA ASP A 182 4.07 9.28 19.07
C ASP A 182 4.20 10.52 19.96
N ASP A 183 3.09 11.21 20.27
CA ASP A 183 3.06 12.33 21.23
C ASP A 183 3.65 11.90 22.60
N ARG A 184 3.12 10.84 23.21
CA ARG A 184 3.64 10.32 24.49
C ARG A 184 5.08 9.83 24.38
N LEU A 185 5.45 9.18 23.28
CA LEU A 185 6.82 8.75 23.05
C LEU A 185 7.78 9.95 23.03
N MET A 186 7.39 11.06 22.40
CA MET A 186 8.18 12.29 22.38
C MET A 186 8.27 12.95 23.76
N GLN A 187 7.20 12.94 24.55
CA GLN A 187 7.21 13.50 25.90
C GLN A 187 8.16 12.77 26.84
N GLU A 188 8.20 11.43 26.80
CA GLU A 188 8.93 10.61 27.77
C GLU A 188 10.31 10.16 27.29
N HIS A 189 10.53 10.12 25.97
CA HIS A 189 11.73 9.55 25.37
C HIS A 189 12.36 10.45 24.29
N ALA A 190 12.18 11.78 24.39
CA ALA A 190 12.79 12.75 23.47
C ALA A 190 14.28 12.50 23.23
N ASP A 191 15.09 12.34 24.27
CA ASP A 191 16.54 12.14 24.15
C ASP A 191 16.90 10.91 23.29
N GLN A 192 16.15 9.82 23.43
CA GLN A 192 16.35 8.59 22.67
C GLN A 192 15.90 8.73 21.20
N ILE A 193 14.84 9.50 20.94
CA ILE A 193 14.43 9.85 19.57
C ILE A 193 15.51 10.69 18.89
N ILE A 194 16.10 11.63 19.63
CA ILE A 194 17.19 12.47 19.13
C ILE A 194 18.44 11.63 18.85
N GLU A 195 18.82 10.71 19.74
CA GLU A 195 19.92 9.77 19.50
C GLU A 195 19.66 8.88 18.27
N GLY A 196 18.45 8.35 18.12
CA GLY A 196 18.02 7.64 16.91
C GLY A 196 18.13 8.49 15.64
N THR A 197 17.85 9.78 15.76
CA THR A 197 18.02 10.76 14.68
C THR A 197 19.50 11.00 14.35
N GLN A 198 20.38 11.02 15.34
CA GLN A 198 21.83 11.14 15.12
C GLN A 198 22.41 9.90 14.41
N ILE A 199 21.93 8.69 14.74
CA ILE A 199 22.28 7.47 14.00
C ILE A 199 21.87 7.60 12.53
N LEU A 200 20.66 8.11 12.26
CA LEU A 200 20.21 8.39 10.90
C LEU A 200 21.09 9.44 10.20
N GLN A 201 21.53 10.48 10.90
CA GLN A 201 22.47 11.48 10.36
C GLN A 201 23.82 10.86 10.00
N HIS A 202 24.34 9.95 10.83
CA HIS A 202 25.59 9.23 10.56
C HIS A 202 25.49 8.34 9.33
N ILE A 203 24.36 7.63 9.16
CA ILE A 203 24.12 6.75 8.01
C ILE A 203 23.92 7.53 6.71
N LEU A 204 23.13 8.60 6.74
CA LEU A 204 22.65 9.30 5.54
C LEU A 204 23.45 10.54 5.18
N GLN A 205 24.19 11.11 6.13
CA GLN A 205 24.94 12.37 6.00
C GLN A 205 24.14 13.51 5.31
N PRO A 206 22.91 13.82 5.78
CA PRO A 206 22.07 14.83 5.15
C PRO A 206 22.64 16.24 5.37
N LYS A 207 22.39 17.16 4.43
CA LYS A 207 22.75 18.59 4.59
C LYS A 207 21.88 19.28 5.65
N VAL A 208 20.61 18.87 5.75
CA VAL A 208 19.63 19.46 6.68
C VAL A 208 18.83 18.34 7.35
N THR A 209 18.64 18.44 8.66
CA THR A 209 17.75 17.54 9.41
C THR A 209 16.68 18.35 10.13
N LEU A 210 15.41 18.00 9.92
CA LEU A 210 14.26 18.69 10.49
C LEU A 210 13.37 17.73 11.27
N ILE A 211 12.79 18.18 12.37
CA ILE A 211 11.67 17.50 13.06
C ILE A 211 10.42 18.38 12.86
N GLY A 212 9.41 17.85 12.16
CA GLY A 212 8.14 18.53 11.96
C GLY A 212 7.08 18.05 12.94
N ILE A 213 6.65 18.92 13.85
CA ILE A 213 5.68 18.63 14.93
C ILE A 213 4.52 19.62 14.87
N GLU A 214 3.29 19.16 15.10
CA GLU A 214 2.12 20.04 15.17
C GLU A 214 2.09 20.87 16.47
N ASP A 215 1.46 22.06 16.41
CA ASP A 215 1.38 23.01 17.53
C ASP A 215 0.47 22.55 18.69
N ASN A 216 -0.42 21.59 18.45
CA ASN A 216 -1.27 20.96 19.48
C ASN A 216 -0.54 20.00 20.45
N LYS A 217 0.80 19.91 20.43
CA LYS A 217 1.59 19.00 21.30
C LYS A 217 2.60 19.76 22.17
N PRO A 218 2.15 20.68 23.04
CA PRO A 218 3.06 21.59 23.75
C PRO A 218 4.09 20.88 24.64
N GLU A 219 3.70 19.79 25.31
CA GLU A 219 4.60 19.00 26.17
C GLU A 219 5.68 18.28 25.36
N ALA A 220 5.31 17.65 24.23
CA ALA A 220 6.28 17.02 23.33
C ALA A 220 7.22 18.05 22.70
N ILE A 221 6.71 19.22 22.32
CA ILE A 221 7.53 20.34 21.84
C ILE A 221 8.54 20.75 22.91
N ALA A 222 8.12 20.86 24.17
CA ALA A 222 8.99 21.22 25.28
C ALA A 222 10.09 20.17 25.51
N ALA A 223 9.71 18.88 25.54
CA ALA A 223 10.65 17.76 25.70
C ALA A 223 11.68 17.71 24.56
N LEU A 224 11.25 17.83 23.31
CA LEU A 224 12.16 17.87 22.15
C LEU A 224 13.09 19.10 22.18
N LYS A 225 12.57 20.28 22.54
CA LYS A 225 13.42 21.48 22.70
C LYS A 225 14.48 21.29 23.78
N GLN A 226 14.14 20.58 24.86
CA GLN A 226 15.09 20.27 25.92
C GLN A 226 16.16 19.28 25.45
N ALA A 227 15.76 18.18 24.80
CA ALA A 227 16.68 17.16 24.25
C ALA A 227 17.63 17.74 23.19
N LEU A 228 17.18 18.75 22.44
CA LEU A 228 17.98 19.44 21.41
C LEU A 228 18.96 20.49 21.98
N ARG A 229 18.96 20.77 23.29
CA ARG A 229 19.91 21.73 23.88
C ARG A 229 21.35 21.26 23.66
N GLY A 230 22.17 22.12 23.06
CA GLY A 230 23.56 21.79 22.71
C GLY A 230 23.71 21.01 21.41
N GLN A 231 22.63 20.73 20.67
CA GLN A 231 22.66 20.02 19.40
C GLN A 231 22.33 20.94 18.23
N SER A 232 23.34 21.43 17.51
CA SER A 232 23.15 22.39 16.41
C SER A 232 22.76 21.75 15.06
N GLY A 233 22.73 20.41 14.97
CA GLY A 233 22.53 19.68 13.72
C GLY A 233 21.09 19.34 13.35
N ILE A 234 20.11 19.58 14.24
CA ILE A 234 18.71 19.18 14.07
C ILE A 234 17.79 20.38 14.33
N GLY A 235 16.98 20.75 13.33
CA GLY A 235 16.03 21.86 13.43
C GLY A 235 14.63 21.40 13.81
N LEU A 236 14.08 21.88 14.93
CA LEU A 236 12.67 21.67 15.27
C LEU A 236 11.78 22.69 14.54
N ARG A 237 10.68 22.22 13.95
CA ARG A 237 9.72 23.02 13.19
C ARG A 237 8.31 22.72 13.70
N VAL A 238 7.72 23.71 14.38
CA VAL A 238 6.33 23.64 14.85
C VAL A 238 5.41 24.10 13.73
N ILE A 239 4.51 23.24 13.27
CA ILE A 239 3.59 23.48 12.15
C ILE A 239 2.14 23.59 12.65
N PRO A 240 1.25 24.27 11.92
CA PRO A 240 -0.17 24.33 12.30
C PRO A 240 -0.84 22.95 12.25
N THR A 241 -1.68 22.63 13.23
CA THR A 241 -2.53 21.42 13.20
C THR A 241 -3.53 21.47 12.04
N LYS A 242 -3.38 20.53 11.11
CA LYS A 242 -4.22 20.40 9.91
C LYS A 242 -4.12 18.98 9.38
N TYR A 243 -5.22 18.27 9.20
CA TYR A 243 -5.15 16.91 8.68
C TYR A 243 -5.17 16.90 7.13
N PRO A 244 -4.34 16.10 6.43
CA PRO A 244 -3.30 15.19 6.92
C PRO A 244 -1.88 15.79 6.77
N SER A 245 -1.50 16.75 7.62
CA SER A 245 -0.16 17.38 7.65
C SER A 245 0.96 16.36 7.79
N GLY A 246 0.72 15.24 8.50
CA GLY A 246 1.66 14.14 8.69
C GLY A 246 1.87 13.27 7.45
N GLY A 247 1.14 13.51 6.36
CA GLY A 247 1.38 12.83 5.08
C GLY A 247 2.75 13.18 4.50
N ALA A 248 3.45 12.22 3.89
CA ALA A 248 4.82 12.42 3.42
C ALA A 248 4.96 13.59 2.43
N LYS A 249 4.04 13.71 1.48
CA LYS A 249 4.03 14.78 0.49
C LYS A 249 3.67 16.13 1.14
N GLN A 250 2.67 16.14 2.02
CA GLN A 250 2.19 17.32 2.74
C GLN A 250 3.27 17.89 3.66
N LEU A 251 3.84 17.06 4.55
CA LEU A 251 4.88 17.50 5.47
C LEU A 251 6.13 18.01 4.73
N THR A 252 6.50 17.36 3.62
CA THR A 252 7.61 17.82 2.79
C THR A 252 7.33 19.21 2.21
N LYS A 253 6.13 19.43 1.64
CA LYS A 253 5.71 20.76 1.15
C LYS A 253 5.74 21.79 2.28
N ILE A 254 5.17 21.48 3.45
CA ILE A 254 5.11 22.37 4.61
C ILE A 254 6.51 22.78 5.11
N LEU A 255 7.47 21.86 5.11
CA LEU A 255 8.80 22.10 5.69
C LEU A 255 9.86 22.58 4.70
N THR A 256 9.70 22.28 3.41
CA THR A 256 10.73 22.59 2.40
C THR A 256 10.21 23.41 1.23
N GLY A 257 8.90 23.57 1.08
CA GLY A 257 8.26 24.20 -0.08
C GLY A 257 8.42 23.41 -1.38
N LYS A 258 8.94 22.17 -1.33
CA LYS A 258 9.14 21.31 -2.49
C LYS A 258 7.96 20.35 -2.62
N GLU A 259 7.54 20.09 -3.85
CA GLU A 259 6.51 19.10 -4.15
C GLU A 259 7.14 17.84 -4.75
N VAL A 260 6.59 16.68 -4.38
CA VAL A 260 7.01 15.40 -4.94
C VAL A 260 6.29 15.19 -6.28
N PRO A 261 7.01 14.99 -7.39
CA PRO A 261 6.37 14.75 -8.68
C PRO A 261 5.44 13.52 -8.67
N PRO A 262 4.39 13.49 -9.51
CA PRO A 262 3.51 12.34 -9.64
C PRO A 262 4.28 11.04 -9.92
N GLY A 263 3.86 9.94 -9.29
CA GLY A 263 4.52 8.63 -9.43
C GLY A 263 5.96 8.52 -8.90
N LYS A 264 6.51 9.57 -8.26
CA LYS A 264 7.84 9.54 -7.63
C LYS A 264 7.75 9.53 -6.11
N HIS A 265 8.83 9.08 -5.47
CA HIS A 265 9.00 9.17 -4.02
C HIS A 265 9.74 10.44 -3.63
N SER A 266 9.66 10.83 -2.35
CA SER A 266 10.35 12.02 -1.82
C SER A 266 11.87 11.97 -2.00
N SER A 267 12.46 10.77 -2.11
CA SER A 267 13.88 10.59 -2.42
C SER A 267 14.28 11.20 -3.77
N ALA A 268 13.35 11.29 -4.74
CA ALA A 268 13.60 11.91 -6.04
C ALA A 268 13.87 13.43 -5.96
N ILE A 269 13.48 14.07 -4.86
CA ILE A 269 13.77 15.50 -4.59
C ILE A 269 14.80 15.69 -3.47
N GLY A 270 15.54 14.62 -3.13
CA GLY A 270 16.56 14.61 -2.09
C GLY A 270 15.99 14.60 -0.67
N VAL A 271 14.73 14.19 -0.45
CA VAL A 271 14.09 14.19 0.87
C VAL A 271 13.80 12.77 1.35
N LEU A 272 14.33 12.40 2.51
CA LEU A 272 13.97 11.18 3.22
C LEU A 272 13.23 11.54 4.50
N MET A 273 12.01 11.02 4.65
CA MET A 273 11.21 11.25 5.85
C MET A 273 11.17 9.99 6.70
N GLN A 274 11.34 10.06 8.03
CA GLN A 274 11.21 8.93 8.95
C GLN A 274 10.28 9.29 10.12
N ASN A 275 9.49 8.35 10.61
CA ASN A 275 8.62 8.59 11.78
C ASN A 275 9.45 8.54 13.08
N VAL A 276 9.05 9.34 14.09
CA VAL A 276 9.75 9.42 15.39
C VAL A 276 9.82 8.08 16.12
N GLY A 277 8.75 7.29 16.13
CA GLY A 277 8.75 5.93 16.67
C GLY A 277 9.75 5.01 15.97
N THR A 278 9.97 5.22 14.66
CA THR A 278 10.99 4.43 13.96
C THR A 278 12.41 4.87 14.29
N ALA A 279 12.66 6.17 14.51
CA ALA A 279 13.95 6.64 14.99
C ALA A 279 14.28 6.09 16.38
N TYR A 280 13.29 6.07 17.28
CA TYR A 280 13.40 5.42 18.58
C TYR A 280 13.72 3.93 18.46
N ALA A 281 13.04 3.20 17.57
CA ALA A 281 13.33 1.78 17.32
C ALA A 281 14.76 1.55 16.77
N ILE A 282 15.26 2.45 15.91
CA ILE A 282 16.64 2.41 15.41
C ILE A 282 17.64 2.58 16.55
N LYS A 283 17.41 3.54 17.44
CA LYS A 283 18.24 3.70 18.65
C LYS A 283 18.30 2.41 19.44
N ARG A 284 17.15 1.79 19.73
CA ARG A 284 17.10 0.53 20.49
C ARG A 284 17.85 -0.61 19.83
N ALA A 285 17.70 -0.77 18.52
CA ALA A 285 18.40 -1.81 17.78
C ALA A 285 19.93 -1.64 17.77
N ILE A 286 20.41 -0.40 17.66
CA ILE A 286 21.84 -0.12 17.54
C ILE A 286 22.50 -0.01 18.91
N VAL A 287 21.96 0.82 19.80
CA VAL A 287 22.57 1.16 21.09
C VAL A 287 22.26 0.12 22.14
N ASP A 288 21.02 -0.39 22.19
CA ASP A 288 20.59 -1.30 23.24
C ASP A 288 20.68 -2.79 22.80
N GLY A 289 20.91 -3.04 21.52
CA GLY A 289 20.91 -4.38 20.94
C GLY A 289 19.53 -5.04 20.92
N GLU A 290 18.46 -4.24 20.89
CA GLU A 290 17.08 -4.71 21.05
C GLU A 290 16.31 -4.67 19.72
N PRO A 291 15.84 -5.82 19.20
CA PRO A 291 15.04 -5.85 17.99
C PRO A 291 13.65 -5.24 18.21
N LEU A 292 12.94 -4.94 17.12
CA LEU A 292 11.58 -4.43 17.17
C LEU A 292 10.60 -5.54 17.60
N ILE A 293 10.38 -5.64 18.90
CA ILE A 293 9.46 -6.60 19.53
C ILE A 293 8.32 -5.95 20.31
N GLU A 294 8.34 -4.63 20.45
CA GLU A 294 7.28 -3.86 21.09
C GLU A 294 7.17 -2.47 20.49
N ARG A 295 6.00 -1.85 20.64
CA ARG A 295 5.76 -0.47 20.24
C ARG A 295 4.78 0.20 21.19
N VAL A 296 4.74 1.53 21.15
CA VAL A 296 3.67 2.29 21.80
C VAL A 296 2.38 2.14 21.00
N VAL A 297 1.29 1.88 21.72
CA VAL A 297 -0.08 1.78 21.21
C VAL A 297 -0.98 2.68 22.04
N THR A 298 -1.76 3.53 21.38
CA THR A 298 -2.86 4.28 22.02
C THR A 298 -4.05 3.36 22.20
N LEU A 299 -4.59 3.26 23.42
CA LEU A 299 -5.89 2.65 23.71
C LEU A 299 -6.86 3.75 24.13
N THR A 300 -7.93 3.96 23.38
CA THR A 300 -8.83 5.10 23.59
C THR A 300 -10.24 4.84 23.08
N GLY A 301 -11.16 5.76 23.37
CA GLY A 301 -12.59 5.66 23.08
C GLY A 301 -13.39 5.50 24.37
N GLU A 302 -14.63 5.96 24.37
CA GLU A 302 -15.51 6.02 25.54
C GLU A 302 -15.90 4.64 26.09
N ALA A 303 -15.76 3.57 25.29
CA ALA A 303 -15.96 2.20 25.78
C ALA A 303 -14.77 1.70 26.62
N ILE A 304 -13.70 2.48 26.78
CA ILE A 304 -12.51 2.14 27.57
C ILE A 304 -12.50 2.95 28.87
N GLU A 305 -12.49 2.27 30.02
CA GLU A 305 -12.46 2.92 31.34
C GLU A 305 -11.15 3.66 31.62
N ARG A 306 -10.01 3.14 31.14
CA ARG A 306 -8.67 3.68 31.38
C ARG A 306 -7.92 3.95 30.08
N PRO A 307 -8.35 4.97 29.29
CA PRO A 307 -7.65 5.35 28.07
C PRO A 307 -6.21 5.81 28.37
N GLY A 308 -5.36 5.73 27.36
CA GLY A 308 -3.96 6.12 27.47
C GLY A 308 -3.06 5.32 26.55
N ASN A 309 -1.76 5.47 26.74
CA ASN A 309 -0.76 4.86 25.87
C ASN A 309 0.01 3.77 26.63
N LEU A 310 0.39 2.71 25.94
CA LEU A 310 1.15 1.63 26.53
C LEU A 310 2.17 1.00 25.59
N TRP A 311 3.21 0.42 26.18
CA TRP A 311 4.12 -0.50 25.52
C TRP A 311 3.43 -1.84 25.32
N ALA A 312 3.10 -2.16 24.06
CA ALA A 312 2.56 -3.45 23.66
C ALA A 312 3.61 -4.27 22.91
N ARG A 313 3.78 -5.51 23.34
CA ARG A 313 4.56 -6.52 22.63
C ARG A 313 3.87 -6.88 21.31
N ILE A 314 4.65 -6.97 20.24
CA ILE A 314 4.16 -7.45 18.94
C ILE A 314 3.66 -8.88 19.12
N GLY A 315 2.47 -9.16 18.61
CA GLY A 315 1.76 -10.41 18.74
C GLY A 315 0.79 -10.51 19.90
N THR A 316 0.73 -9.49 20.77
CA THR A 316 -0.27 -9.44 21.84
C THR A 316 -1.67 -9.40 21.22
N PRO A 317 -2.61 -10.27 21.62
CA PRO A 317 -4.00 -10.19 21.15
C PRO A 317 -4.66 -8.86 21.57
N VAL A 318 -5.41 -8.22 20.67
CA VAL A 318 -6.11 -6.95 20.96
C VAL A 318 -7.04 -7.08 22.17
N GLN A 319 -7.75 -8.20 22.31
CA GLN A 319 -8.61 -8.50 23.45
C GLN A 319 -7.88 -8.41 24.81
N HIS A 320 -6.60 -8.76 24.87
CA HIS A 320 -5.81 -8.71 26.09
C HIS A 320 -5.56 -7.26 26.52
N LEU A 321 -5.27 -6.39 25.54
CA LEU A 321 -5.09 -4.96 25.78
C LEU A 321 -6.41 -4.28 26.16
N LEU A 322 -7.52 -4.64 25.51
CA LEU A 322 -8.85 -4.13 25.84
C LEU A 322 -9.27 -4.51 27.26
N HIS A 323 -9.06 -5.78 27.65
CA HIS A 323 -9.32 -6.23 29.01
C HIS A 323 -8.46 -5.46 30.02
N PHE A 324 -7.16 -5.28 29.75
CA PHE A 324 -6.29 -4.46 30.60
C PHE A 324 -6.78 -3.01 30.74
N ALA A 325 -7.33 -2.42 29.69
CA ALA A 325 -7.82 -1.05 29.72
C ALA A 325 -9.22 -0.88 30.34
N GLY A 326 -9.90 -1.97 30.72
CA GLY A 326 -11.25 -1.92 31.30
C GLY A 326 -12.32 -1.69 30.23
N PHE A 327 -12.22 -2.41 29.11
CA PHE A 327 -13.18 -2.33 28.01
C PHE A 327 -14.59 -2.79 28.42
N ARG A 328 -15.59 -1.95 28.14
CA ARG A 328 -17.02 -2.18 28.43
C ARG A 328 -17.79 -2.17 27.10
N PRO A 329 -17.94 -3.33 26.44
CA PRO A 329 -18.55 -3.39 25.13
C PRO A 329 -20.04 -3.03 25.18
N GLN A 330 -20.50 -2.24 24.21
CA GLN A 330 -21.91 -1.96 23.97
C GLN A 330 -22.55 -2.94 22.97
N ALA A 331 -23.86 -2.84 22.76
CA ALA A 331 -24.52 -3.53 21.66
C ALA A 331 -23.94 -3.02 20.32
N GLN A 332 -23.53 -3.93 19.44
CA GLN A 332 -22.89 -3.60 18.15
C GLN A 332 -21.54 -2.85 18.27
N GLN A 333 -20.80 -3.11 19.35
CA GLN A 333 -19.49 -2.50 19.60
C GLN A 333 -18.51 -2.71 18.44
N MET A 334 -18.04 -1.60 17.87
CA MET A 334 -16.93 -1.61 16.91
C MET A 334 -15.60 -1.43 17.63
N VAL A 335 -14.54 -2.08 17.14
CA VAL A 335 -13.16 -1.81 17.57
C VAL A 335 -12.34 -1.53 16.33
N VAL A 336 -11.71 -0.36 16.27
CA VAL A 336 -10.97 0.14 15.12
C VAL A 336 -9.48 0.04 15.40
N MET A 337 -8.72 -0.50 14.45
CA MET A 337 -7.26 -0.38 14.45
C MET A 337 -6.86 0.84 13.62
N GLY A 338 -6.11 1.75 14.24
CA GLY A 338 -5.83 3.09 13.72
C GLY A 338 -6.79 4.14 14.30
N GLY A 339 -6.92 5.27 13.60
CA GLY A 339 -7.85 6.35 13.95
C GLY A 339 -9.09 6.36 13.07
N PRO A 340 -10.03 7.29 13.29
CA PRO A 340 -11.34 7.29 12.63
C PRO A 340 -11.29 7.54 11.12
N LEU A 341 -10.25 8.17 10.58
CA LEU A 341 -10.17 8.51 9.15
C LEU A 341 -9.45 7.43 8.33
N MET A 342 -8.26 6.99 8.78
CA MET A 342 -7.47 5.99 8.04
C MET A 342 -7.68 4.55 8.51
N GLY A 343 -8.17 4.36 9.74
CA GLY A 343 -8.31 3.04 10.37
C GLY A 343 -9.38 2.16 9.74
N PHE A 344 -9.52 0.96 10.30
CA PHE A 344 -10.54 -0.01 9.89
C PHE A 344 -11.04 -0.81 11.10
N THR A 345 -12.29 -1.23 11.04
CA THR A 345 -12.91 -2.09 12.06
C THR A 345 -12.28 -3.48 12.01
N LEU A 346 -11.86 -3.97 13.18
CA LEU A 346 -11.30 -5.30 13.33
C LEU A 346 -12.38 -6.37 13.12
N PRO A 347 -12.07 -7.46 12.39
CA PRO A 347 -13.02 -8.56 12.18
C PRO A 347 -13.23 -9.41 13.45
N ALA A 348 -12.25 -9.40 14.36
CA ALA A 348 -12.28 -10.10 15.64
C ALA A 348 -11.31 -9.44 16.63
N LEU A 349 -11.49 -9.69 17.93
CA LEU A 349 -10.62 -9.13 18.98
C LEU A 349 -9.40 -9.99 19.31
N ASN A 350 -9.37 -11.25 18.87
CA ASN A 350 -8.23 -12.15 19.04
C ASN A 350 -7.11 -11.92 18.01
N VAL A 351 -7.23 -10.89 17.16
CA VAL A 351 -6.16 -10.49 16.22
C VAL A 351 -4.95 -9.91 16.96
N PRO A 352 -3.73 -10.09 16.46
CA PRO A 352 -2.53 -9.57 17.11
C PRO A 352 -2.27 -8.08 16.83
N ILE A 353 -1.64 -7.41 17.80
CA ILE A 353 -0.89 -6.17 17.60
C ILE A 353 0.32 -6.46 16.71
N VAL A 354 0.49 -5.71 15.64
CA VAL A 354 1.61 -5.83 14.68
C VAL A 354 2.42 -4.54 14.63
N LYS A 355 3.54 -4.56 13.90
CA LYS A 355 4.44 -3.39 13.73
C LYS A 355 3.71 -2.09 13.33
N ILE A 356 2.58 -2.17 12.64
CA ILE A 356 1.80 -1.00 12.16
C ILE A 356 0.61 -0.63 13.07
N SER A 357 0.38 -1.33 14.17
CA SER A 357 -0.72 -1.06 15.11
C SER A 357 -0.38 0.10 16.06
N ASN A 358 -0.66 1.34 15.68
CA ASN A 358 -0.38 2.52 16.53
C ASN A 358 -1.52 2.87 17.49
N CYS A 359 -2.76 2.49 17.19
CA CYS A 359 -3.94 2.81 17.98
C CYS A 359 -4.97 1.68 17.90
N ILE A 360 -5.63 1.42 19.02
CA ILE A 360 -6.88 0.66 19.12
C ILE A 360 -7.93 1.61 19.71
N LEU A 361 -8.90 1.96 18.87
CA LEU A 361 -10.01 2.84 19.20
C LEU A 361 -11.26 2.00 19.41
N ALA A 362 -11.85 2.06 20.60
CA ALA A 362 -13.11 1.38 20.93
C ALA A 362 -14.15 2.44 21.33
N PRO A 363 -14.85 3.03 20.34
CA PRO A 363 -15.75 4.13 20.60
C PRO A 363 -17.11 3.64 21.11
N THR A 364 -17.87 4.49 21.80
CA THR A 364 -19.30 4.22 22.00
C THR A 364 -20.09 4.46 20.71
N VAL A 365 -21.34 3.99 20.64
CA VAL A 365 -22.23 4.27 19.51
C VAL A 365 -22.49 5.78 19.36
N ASP A 366 -22.54 6.52 20.47
CA ASP A 366 -22.80 7.96 20.48
C ASP A 366 -21.54 8.80 20.20
N GLU A 367 -20.34 8.27 20.48
CA GLU A 367 -19.06 8.94 20.24
C GLU A 367 -18.72 9.06 18.75
N MET A 368 -19.18 8.11 17.94
CA MET A 368 -19.09 8.21 16.49
C MET A 368 -20.39 8.76 15.92
N THR A 369 -20.28 9.70 14.97
CA THR A 369 -21.44 10.21 14.26
C THR A 369 -22.28 9.03 13.74
N PRO A 370 -23.61 9.02 13.99
CA PRO A 370 -24.47 7.96 13.48
C PRO A 370 -24.20 7.75 12.00
N GLN A 371 -23.99 6.50 11.58
CA GLN A 371 -23.83 6.19 10.16
C GLN A 371 -25.18 6.41 9.46
N GLU A 372 -25.41 7.64 9.06
CA GLU A 372 -26.47 7.95 8.12
C GLU A 372 -26.25 7.12 6.85
N PRO A 373 -27.31 6.53 6.28
CA PRO A 373 -27.17 5.69 5.10
C PRO A 373 -26.58 6.51 3.95
N GLU A 374 -25.76 5.86 3.12
CA GLU A 374 -25.20 6.48 1.90
C GLU A 374 -26.35 7.07 1.07
N GLN A 375 -26.26 8.37 0.78
CA GLN A 375 -27.17 9.10 -0.08
C GLN A 375 -26.54 9.29 -1.48
N SER A 376 -27.38 9.63 -2.46
CA SER A 376 -26.88 9.95 -3.80
C SER A 376 -25.98 11.20 -3.80
N CYS A 377 -24.91 11.16 -4.60
CA CYS A 377 -23.99 12.29 -4.75
C CYS A 377 -24.72 13.52 -5.34
N ILE A 378 -24.81 14.59 -4.54
CA ILE A 378 -25.44 15.88 -4.94
C ILE A 378 -24.51 16.84 -5.71
N ARG A 379 -23.29 16.40 -6.00
CA ARG A 379 -22.28 17.18 -6.74
C ARG A 379 -21.88 18.54 -6.13
N CYS A 380 -21.81 18.62 -4.80
CA CYS A 380 -21.49 19.87 -4.09
C CYS A 380 -20.04 20.37 -4.23
N GLY A 381 -19.08 19.56 -4.68
CA GLY A 381 -17.68 19.97 -4.85
C GLY A 381 -16.79 19.92 -3.61
N LEU A 382 -17.35 19.85 -2.39
CA LEU A 382 -16.60 19.88 -1.11
C LEU A 382 -15.45 18.86 -1.04
N CYS A 383 -15.64 17.66 -1.60
CA CYS A 383 -14.62 16.62 -1.63
C CYS A 383 -13.37 17.01 -2.44
N VAL A 384 -13.51 17.86 -3.47
CA VAL A 384 -12.41 18.37 -4.28
C VAL A 384 -11.60 19.37 -3.47
N ASP A 385 -12.27 20.33 -2.84
CA ASP A 385 -11.62 21.35 -2.00
C ASP A 385 -10.89 20.72 -0.83
N ALA A 386 -11.44 19.68 -0.22
CA ALA A 386 -10.81 18.97 0.90
C ALA A 386 -9.63 18.06 0.48
N CYS A 387 -9.47 17.73 -0.81
CA CYS A 387 -8.50 16.73 -1.23
C CYS A 387 -7.05 17.27 -1.17
N PRO A 388 -6.19 16.75 -0.27
CA PRO A 388 -4.82 17.25 -0.11
C PRO A 388 -3.87 16.81 -1.23
N ALA A 389 -4.34 15.94 -2.13
CA ALA A 389 -3.62 15.48 -3.31
C ALA A 389 -4.06 16.21 -4.59
N GLY A 390 -5.01 17.16 -4.50
CA GLY A 390 -5.53 17.88 -5.66
C GLY A 390 -6.25 16.99 -6.68
N LEU A 391 -6.82 15.86 -6.24
CA LEU A 391 -7.58 14.96 -7.11
C LEU A 391 -9.02 15.46 -7.28
N LEU A 392 -9.79 14.74 -8.11
CA LEU A 392 -11.23 14.95 -8.29
C LEU A 392 -12.01 13.75 -7.71
N PRO A 393 -12.21 13.67 -6.38
CA PRO A 393 -12.81 12.49 -5.74
C PRO A 393 -14.19 12.15 -6.31
N GLN A 394 -15.00 13.17 -6.62
CA GLN A 394 -16.30 12.97 -7.23
C GLN A 394 -16.21 12.17 -8.54
N GLN A 395 -15.29 12.51 -9.44
CA GLN A 395 -15.13 11.79 -10.71
C GLN A 395 -14.60 10.38 -10.48
N LEU A 396 -13.60 10.24 -9.61
CA LEU A 396 -13.06 8.94 -9.22
C LEU A 396 -14.14 8.03 -8.62
N TYR A 397 -15.09 8.56 -7.87
CA TYR A 397 -16.21 7.80 -7.33
C TYR A 397 -17.09 7.23 -8.44
N TRP A 398 -17.48 8.06 -9.41
CA TRP A 398 -18.30 7.60 -10.54
C TRP A 398 -17.57 6.55 -11.39
N PHE A 399 -16.28 6.73 -11.65
CA PHE A 399 -15.49 5.74 -12.39
C PHE A 399 -15.33 4.43 -11.61
N SER A 400 -15.06 4.51 -10.30
CA SER A 400 -14.94 3.31 -9.45
C SER A 400 -16.27 2.57 -9.35
N ARG A 401 -17.38 3.28 -9.10
CA ARG A 401 -18.73 2.71 -9.04
C ARG A 401 -19.18 2.12 -10.38
N GLY A 402 -18.74 2.71 -11.49
CA GLY A 402 -19.00 2.22 -12.84
C GLY A 402 -18.05 1.13 -13.34
N GLN A 403 -17.07 0.69 -12.53
CA GLN A 403 -16.00 -0.24 -12.94
C GLN A 403 -15.23 0.24 -14.18
N GLU A 404 -15.09 1.56 -14.33
CA GLU A 404 -14.39 2.20 -15.44
C GLU A 404 -12.90 2.36 -15.13
N HIS A 405 -12.21 1.22 -14.96
CA HIS A 405 -10.84 1.13 -14.44
C HIS A 405 -9.83 2.02 -15.17
N ASP A 406 -9.90 2.08 -16.50
CA ASP A 406 -8.99 2.90 -17.30
C ASP A 406 -9.23 4.39 -17.09
N LYS A 407 -10.48 4.82 -16.90
CA LYS A 407 -10.78 6.22 -16.56
C LYS A 407 -10.28 6.55 -15.16
N ALA A 408 -10.47 5.67 -14.19
CA ALA A 408 -9.95 5.86 -12.84
C ALA A 408 -8.41 5.97 -12.82
N ARG A 409 -7.70 5.12 -13.58
CA ARG A 409 -6.24 5.23 -13.79
C ARG A 409 -5.85 6.58 -14.39
N ASN A 410 -6.52 6.99 -15.47
CA ASN A 410 -6.23 8.24 -16.18
C ASN A 410 -6.51 9.50 -15.33
N HIS A 411 -7.33 9.37 -14.28
CA HIS A 411 -7.58 10.43 -13.29
C HIS A 411 -6.72 10.26 -12.02
N ASN A 412 -5.57 9.56 -12.15
CA ASN A 412 -4.54 9.42 -11.12
C ASN A 412 -5.06 8.83 -9.81
N LEU A 413 -5.94 7.82 -9.87
CA LEU A 413 -6.43 7.12 -8.67
C LEU A 413 -5.29 6.66 -7.74
N PHE A 414 -4.14 6.24 -8.30
CA PHE A 414 -2.99 5.79 -7.52
C PHE A 414 -2.25 6.88 -6.75
N ASP A 415 -2.49 8.15 -7.05
CA ASP A 415 -2.01 9.27 -6.23
C ASP A 415 -2.89 9.52 -5.00
N CYS A 416 -4.08 8.90 -4.91
CA CYS A 416 -4.92 8.96 -3.73
C CYS A 416 -4.19 8.32 -2.54
N ILE A 417 -4.04 9.07 -1.45
CA ILE A 417 -3.38 8.60 -0.22
C ILE A 417 -4.34 7.96 0.80
N GLU A 418 -5.62 7.80 0.43
CA GLU A 418 -6.64 7.13 1.26
C GLU A 418 -6.83 7.77 2.66
N CYS A 419 -6.66 9.09 2.74
CA CYS A 419 -6.72 9.84 3.99
C CYS A 419 -8.14 10.08 4.52
N GLY A 420 -9.22 9.79 3.79
CA GLY A 420 -10.58 9.98 4.31
C GLY A 420 -11.08 11.43 4.35
N ALA A 421 -10.25 12.45 4.07
CA ALA A 421 -10.66 13.85 4.10
C ALA A 421 -11.88 14.15 3.20
N CYS A 422 -11.93 13.52 2.02
CA CYS A 422 -13.06 13.66 1.09
C CYS A 422 -14.36 13.00 1.59
N ALA A 423 -14.25 11.88 2.31
CA ALA A 423 -15.41 11.19 2.88
C ALA A 423 -15.95 11.96 4.09
N PHE A 424 -15.06 12.50 4.93
CA PHE A 424 -15.42 13.29 6.11
C PHE A 424 -16.29 14.52 5.78
N VAL A 425 -15.99 15.22 4.68
CA VAL A 425 -16.73 16.43 4.27
C VAL A 425 -17.95 16.14 3.40
N CYS A 426 -18.26 14.87 3.11
CA CYS A 426 -19.31 14.51 2.17
C CYS A 426 -20.69 14.62 2.83
N PRO A 427 -21.57 15.55 2.42
CA PRO A 427 -22.92 15.69 3.00
C PRO A 427 -23.84 14.53 2.63
N SER A 428 -23.44 13.68 1.68
CA SER A 428 -24.17 12.49 1.24
C SER A 428 -23.69 11.21 1.95
N ASN A 429 -22.77 11.31 2.91
CA ASN A 429 -22.19 10.17 3.65
C ASN A 429 -21.63 9.06 2.75
N ILE A 430 -21.10 9.42 1.58
CA ILE A 430 -20.54 8.46 0.64
C ILE A 430 -19.17 8.00 1.16
N PRO A 431 -18.92 6.68 1.33
CA PRO A 431 -17.65 6.15 1.81
C PRO A 431 -16.60 6.14 0.69
N LEU A 432 -16.24 7.32 0.16
CA LEU A 432 -15.41 7.50 -1.03
C LEU A 432 -14.10 6.69 -1.01
N VAL A 433 -13.43 6.62 0.15
CA VAL A 433 -12.17 5.88 0.29
C VAL A 433 -12.36 4.38 0.14
N GLN A 434 -13.49 3.81 0.56
CA GLN A 434 -13.77 2.38 0.38
C GLN A 434 -13.86 2.02 -1.10
N TYR A 435 -14.58 2.83 -1.89
CA TYR A 435 -14.62 2.69 -3.35
C TYR A 435 -13.24 2.76 -3.99
N TYR A 436 -12.40 3.71 -3.57
CA TYR A 436 -11.04 3.83 -4.12
C TYR A 436 -10.12 2.67 -3.74
N ARG A 437 -10.23 2.15 -2.51
CA ARG A 437 -9.48 0.98 -2.04
C ARG A 437 -9.86 -0.25 -2.86
N GLN A 438 -11.17 -0.47 -3.04
CA GLN A 438 -11.69 -1.55 -3.88
C GLN A 438 -11.18 -1.42 -5.31
N GLU A 439 -11.37 -0.26 -5.94
CA GLU A 439 -10.96 -0.01 -7.32
C GLU A 439 -9.45 -0.20 -7.53
N LYS A 440 -8.62 0.29 -6.60
CA LYS A 440 -7.16 0.04 -6.62
C LYS A 440 -6.83 -1.45 -6.50
N ALA A 441 -7.56 -2.20 -5.68
CA ALA A 441 -7.36 -3.63 -5.52
C ALA A 441 -7.75 -4.41 -6.78
N GLU A 442 -8.88 -4.05 -7.40
CA GLU A 442 -9.35 -4.63 -8.66
C GLU A 442 -8.38 -4.35 -9.80
N ILE A 443 -7.94 -3.09 -9.97
CA ILE A 443 -6.91 -2.73 -10.95
C ILE A 443 -5.63 -3.56 -10.75
N LYS A 444 -5.15 -3.67 -9.50
CA LYS A 444 -3.94 -4.48 -9.21
C LYS A 444 -4.14 -5.95 -9.54
N ALA A 445 -5.33 -6.50 -9.29
CA ALA A 445 -5.65 -7.88 -9.62
C ALA A 445 -5.63 -8.10 -11.14
N ILE A 446 -6.21 -7.18 -11.92
CA ILE A 446 -6.17 -7.18 -13.38
C ILE A 446 -4.71 -7.10 -13.88
N ASP A 447 -3.91 -6.19 -13.33
CA ASP A 447 -2.50 -6.03 -13.70
C ASP A 447 -1.68 -7.29 -13.41
N LEU A 448 -1.92 -7.92 -12.26
CA LEU A 448 -1.24 -9.16 -11.88
C LEU A 448 -1.62 -10.33 -12.79
N GLU A 449 -2.90 -10.45 -13.16
CA GLU A 449 -3.36 -11.47 -14.10
C GLU A 449 -2.80 -11.23 -15.51
N ALA A 450 -2.77 -9.98 -15.97
CA ALA A 450 -2.16 -9.60 -17.24
C ALA A 450 -0.65 -9.93 -17.26
N ALA A 451 0.07 -9.62 -16.17
CA ALA A 451 1.48 -9.96 -16.03
C ALA A 451 1.73 -11.47 -16.03
N ARG A 452 0.91 -12.25 -15.30
CA ARG A 452 0.97 -13.72 -15.28
C ARG A 452 0.72 -14.31 -16.68
N THR A 453 -0.25 -13.75 -17.40
CA THR A 453 -0.58 -14.16 -18.76
C THR A 453 0.56 -13.85 -19.73
N ALA A 454 1.16 -12.65 -19.62
CA ALA A 454 2.31 -12.26 -20.42
C ALA A 454 3.53 -13.15 -20.14
N GLU A 455 3.80 -13.48 -18.88
CA GLU A 455 4.89 -14.38 -18.50
C GLU A 455 4.65 -15.81 -19.01
N ALA A 456 3.42 -16.33 -18.88
CA ALA A 456 3.06 -17.63 -19.42
C ALA A 456 3.23 -17.69 -20.95
N LYS A 457 2.84 -16.62 -21.66
CA LYS A 457 3.04 -16.47 -23.10
C LYS A 457 4.53 -16.44 -23.46
N ALA A 458 5.34 -15.67 -22.75
CA ALA A 458 6.79 -15.61 -22.97
C ALA A 458 7.46 -16.97 -22.74
N ARG A 459 7.06 -17.73 -21.70
CA ARG A 459 7.56 -19.09 -21.45
C ARG A 459 7.17 -20.07 -22.57
N TYR A 460 5.96 -19.93 -23.13
CA TYR A 460 5.49 -20.75 -24.24
C TYR A 460 6.26 -20.44 -25.54
N GLU A 461 6.42 -19.16 -25.87
CA GLU A 461 7.20 -18.72 -27.04
C GLU A 461 8.68 -19.16 -26.92
N ALA A 462 9.29 -19.04 -25.74
CA ALA A 462 10.65 -19.53 -25.49
C ALA A 462 10.78 -21.06 -25.67
N LYS A 463 9.75 -21.82 -25.28
CA LYS A 463 9.70 -23.28 -25.50
C LYS A 463 9.59 -23.62 -26.98
N LEU A 464 8.75 -22.91 -27.74
CA LEU A 464 8.63 -23.10 -29.19
C LEU A 464 9.95 -22.79 -29.90
N ALA A 465 10.59 -21.67 -29.57
CA ALA A 465 11.89 -21.30 -30.13
C ALA A 465 13.00 -22.32 -29.77
N ARG A 466 12.94 -22.94 -28.59
CA ARG A 466 13.86 -24.04 -28.24
C ARG A 466 13.60 -25.29 -29.10
N LEU A 467 12.34 -25.70 -29.25
CA LEU A 467 11.96 -26.85 -30.07
C LEU A 467 12.34 -26.66 -31.54
N GLU A 468 12.16 -25.45 -32.08
CA GLU A 468 12.55 -25.11 -33.44
C GLU A 468 14.07 -25.17 -33.63
N ARG A 469 14.85 -24.61 -32.70
CA ARG A 469 16.32 -24.74 -32.71
C ARG A 469 16.78 -26.18 -32.63
N GLU A 470 16.17 -26.99 -31.77
CA GLU A 470 16.48 -28.42 -31.70
C GLU A 470 16.11 -29.15 -32.99
N LYS A 471 14.99 -28.80 -33.62
CA LYS A 471 14.58 -29.35 -34.93
C LYS A 471 15.59 -29.00 -36.01
N LEU A 472 15.95 -27.72 -36.15
CA LEU A 472 16.95 -27.25 -37.13
C LEU A 472 18.31 -27.91 -36.89
N ALA A 473 18.77 -28.00 -35.63
CA ALA A 473 20.01 -28.67 -35.29
C ALA A 473 19.98 -30.18 -35.63
N ARG A 474 18.83 -30.85 -35.47
CA ARG A 474 18.65 -32.24 -35.90
C ARG A 474 18.67 -32.36 -37.42
N GLU A 475 17.98 -31.48 -38.13
CA GLU A 475 17.98 -31.45 -39.60
C GLU A 475 19.38 -31.18 -40.15
N GLU A 476 20.15 -30.27 -39.55
CA GLU A 476 21.56 -30.05 -39.91
C GLU A 476 22.44 -31.27 -39.63
N ARG A 477 22.25 -31.93 -38.49
CA ARG A 477 22.96 -33.19 -38.20
C ARG A 477 22.61 -34.27 -39.23
N HIS A 478 21.34 -34.40 -39.61
CA HIS A 478 20.90 -35.31 -40.66
C HIS A 478 21.49 -34.94 -42.03
N LYS A 479 21.52 -33.65 -42.39
CA LYS A 479 22.15 -33.18 -43.65
C LYS A 479 23.65 -33.41 -43.67
N LYS A 480 24.35 -33.20 -42.54
CA LYS A 480 25.80 -33.47 -42.41
C LYS A 480 26.11 -34.97 -42.41
N ALA A 481 25.21 -35.80 -41.88
CA ALA A 481 25.32 -37.26 -41.88
C ALA A 481 24.86 -37.91 -43.20
N ALA A 482 24.10 -37.19 -44.03
CA ALA A 482 23.81 -37.60 -45.40
C ALA A 482 25.07 -37.46 -46.25
N VAL A 483 25.94 -38.46 -46.15
CA VAL A 483 27.05 -38.69 -47.07
C VAL A 483 26.47 -38.69 -48.49
N LYS A 484 26.95 -37.78 -49.35
CA LYS A 484 26.77 -37.94 -50.79
C LYS A 484 27.56 -39.18 -51.19
N LEU A 485 26.86 -40.29 -51.45
CA LEU A 485 27.45 -41.46 -52.09
C LEU A 485 28.22 -40.98 -53.32
N THR A 486 29.51 -41.28 -53.36
CA THR A 486 30.33 -41.05 -54.56
C THR A 486 29.97 -42.10 -55.61
N ASP A 487 30.24 -41.85 -56.89
CA ASP A 487 29.91 -42.81 -57.97
C ASP A 487 30.57 -44.19 -57.76
N ASP A 488 31.73 -44.22 -57.11
CA ASP A 488 32.42 -45.46 -56.72
C ASP A 488 31.65 -46.27 -55.67
N ASP A 489 31.01 -45.61 -54.70
CA ASP A 489 30.19 -46.25 -53.66
C ASP A 489 28.90 -46.86 -54.25
N GLN A 490 28.33 -46.25 -55.29
CA GLN A 490 27.17 -46.80 -56.00
C GLN A 490 27.53 -48.07 -56.77
N SER A 491 28.71 -48.13 -57.38
CA SER A 491 29.21 -49.32 -58.08
C SER A 491 29.41 -50.51 -57.13
N ALA A 492 29.91 -50.26 -55.92
CA ALA A 492 30.15 -51.26 -54.89
C ALA A 492 28.83 -51.85 -54.34
N VAL A 493 27.80 -51.00 -54.15
CA VAL A 493 26.46 -51.43 -53.71
C VAL A 493 25.75 -52.25 -54.78
N GLN A 494 25.87 -51.90 -56.07
CA GLN A 494 25.33 -52.71 -57.18
C GLN A 494 26.05 -54.06 -57.30
N ALA A 495 27.38 -54.10 -57.11
CA ALA A 495 28.15 -55.33 -57.09
C ALA A 495 27.84 -56.26 -55.89
N ALA A 496 27.39 -55.69 -54.76
CA ALA A 496 26.92 -56.46 -53.60
C ALA A 496 25.51 -57.02 -53.81
N LEU A 497 24.59 -56.23 -54.40
CA LEU A 497 23.25 -56.69 -54.78
C LEU A 497 23.29 -57.79 -55.85
N ALA A 498 24.23 -57.72 -56.79
CA ALA A 498 24.48 -58.80 -57.76
C ALA A 498 24.95 -60.10 -57.09
N ARG A 499 25.77 -60.02 -56.03
CA ARG A 499 26.24 -61.18 -55.25
C ARG A 499 25.17 -61.82 -54.37
N VAL A 500 24.18 -61.06 -53.91
CA VAL A 500 23.00 -61.61 -53.19
C VAL A 500 22.03 -62.27 -54.17
N ARG A 501 21.84 -61.71 -55.36
CA ARG A 501 21.03 -62.32 -56.42
C ARG A 501 21.64 -63.61 -56.97
N SER A 502 22.98 -63.72 -57.03
CA SER A 502 23.66 -64.95 -57.44
C SER A 502 23.73 -66.04 -56.35
N LYS A 503 23.52 -65.69 -55.08
CA LYS A 503 23.39 -66.68 -53.98
C LYS A 503 21.99 -67.27 -53.82
N ASN A 504 20.95 -66.64 -54.39
CA ASN A 504 19.58 -67.16 -54.37
C ASN A 504 19.25 -68.13 -55.52
N THR A 505 20.22 -68.44 -56.39
CA THR A 505 20.04 -69.34 -57.54
C THR A 505 20.36 -70.82 -57.27
N GLU A 506 20.80 -71.20 -56.07
CA GLU A 506 21.12 -72.62 -55.73
C GLU A 506 20.22 -73.25 -54.64
N ALA A 507 19.06 -72.67 -54.33
CA ALA A 507 18.05 -73.33 -53.52
C ALA A 507 16.64 -73.05 -54.05
N ALA A 508 16.33 -73.61 -55.22
CA ALA A 508 14.96 -73.75 -55.69
C ALA A 508 14.30 -74.93 -54.96
N VAL A 509 13.60 -74.65 -53.85
CA VAL A 509 12.56 -75.54 -53.32
C VAL A 509 11.21 -74.94 -53.72
N THR A 510 10.53 -75.61 -54.63
CA THR A 510 9.12 -75.38 -54.98
C THR A 510 8.23 -75.73 -53.79
N PRO A 511 7.38 -74.82 -53.28
CA PRO A 511 6.32 -75.21 -52.35
C PRO A 511 5.04 -75.52 -53.13
N VAL A 512 4.56 -76.73 -52.88
CA VAL A 512 3.23 -77.22 -53.18
C VAL A 512 2.20 -76.54 -52.27
N ASN A 513 1.00 -76.36 -52.82
CA ASN A 513 -0.25 -75.88 -52.23
C ASN A 513 -0.47 -76.22 -50.72
N GLY A 514 -0.90 -75.21 -49.94
CA GLY A 514 -2.07 -75.37 -49.07
C GLY A 514 -1.92 -75.74 -47.58
N GLN A 515 -0.80 -75.51 -46.89
CA GLN A 515 -0.76 -75.63 -45.42
C GLN A 515 -0.04 -74.43 -44.75
N GLN A 516 -0.70 -73.82 -43.77
CA GLN A 516 -0.11 -72.81 -42.90
C GLN A 516 1.04 -73.43 -42.08
N PRO A 517 2.22 -72.80 -42.00
CA PRO A 517 3.27 -73.25 -41.09
C PRO A 517 2.80 -73.08 -39.65
N ASP A 518 2.90 -74.15 -38.86
CA ASP A 518 2.49 -74.18 -37.46
C ASP A 518 3.44 -73.31 -36.61
N ASN A 519 3.00 -72.10 -36.29
CA ASN A 519 3.72 -71.14 -35.47
C ASN A 519 3.45 -71.31 -33.95
N SER A 520 2.90 -72.46 -33.53
CA SER A 520 2.57 -72.76 -32.13
C SER A 520 3.78 -72.62 -31.20
N GLU A 521 4.96 -73.09 -31.60
CA GLU A 521 6.19 -73.00 -30.77
C GLU A 521 6.69 -71.56 -30.60
N MET A 522 6.58 -70.73 -31.63
CA MET A 522 6.96 -69.31 -31.57
C MET A 522 5.98 -68.48 -30.73
N ILE A 523 4.69 -68.86 -30.73
CA ILE A 523 3.67 -68.25 -29.88
C ILE A 523 3.90 -68.65 -28.42
N ALA A 524 4.17 -69.93 -28.14
CA ALA A 524 4.50 -70.42 -26.80
C ALA A 524 5.77 -69.78 -26.24
N ALA A 525 6.82 -69.61 -27.05
CA ALA A 525 8.05 -68.93 -26.64
C ALA A 525 7.83 -67.43 -26.32
N ARG A 526 6.91 -66.78 -27.05
CA ARG A 526 6.56 -65.37 -26.81
C ARG A 526 5.71 -65.19 -25.56
N GLU A 527 4.82 -66.13 -25.26
CA GLU A 527 4.06 -66.14 -23.99
C GLU A 527 4.95 -66.44 -22.79
N ALA A 528 5.89 -67.38 -22.90
CA ALA A 528 6.86 -67.67 -21.84
C ALA A 528 7.72 -66.44 -21.49
N ARG A 529 8.19 -65.69 -22.50
CA ARG A 529 8.91 -64.42 -22.26
C ARG A 529 8.04 -63.35 -21.60
N LYS A 530 6.76 -63.26 -21.98
CA LYS A 530 5.82 -62.32 -21.34
C LYS A 530 5.53 -62.72 -19.89
N ALA A 531 5.44 -64.03 -19.59
CA ALA A 531 5.25 -64.53 -18.23
C ALA A 531 6.46 -64.21 -17.33
N GLN A 532 7.68 -64.51 -17.80
CA GLN A 532 8.92 -64.18 -17.06
C GLN A 532 9.07 -62.67 -16.81
N ALA A 533 8.67 -61.83 -17.76
CA ALA A 533 8.69 -60.38 -17.58
C ALA A 533 7.67 -59.89 -16.53
N ARG A 534 6.52 -60.56 -16.40
CA ARG A 534 5.50 -60.25 -15.38
C ARG A 534 5.96 -60.69 -13.99
N GLU A 535 6.54 -61.88 -13.85
CA GLU A 535 7.11 -62.34 -12.58
C GLU A 535 8.24 -61.43 -12.10
N ARG A 536 9.17 -61.06 -12.98
CA ARG A 536 10.26 -60.14 -12.64
C ARG A 536 9.73 -58.76 -12.22
N ARG A 537 8.64 -58.30 -12.83
CA ARG A 537 8.00 -57.03 -12.47
C ARG A 537 7.23 -57.11 -11.14
N ALA A 538 6.64 -58.27 -10.82
CA ALA A 538 6.01 -58.54 -9.53
C ALA A 538 7.06 -58.63 -8.40
N GLN A 539 8.20 -59.27 -8.65
CA GLN A 539 9.34 -59.30 -7.72
C GLN A 539 9.88 -57.89 -7.44
N LEU A 540 10.13 -57.09 -8.48
CA LEU A 540 10.58 -55.70 -8.33
C LEU A 540 9.55 -54.80 -7.62
N ALA A 541 8.26 -55.10 -7.74
CA ALA A 541 7.21 -54.38 -7.01
C ALA A 541 7.16 -54.79 -5.52
N ALA A 542 7.33 -56.08 -5.22
CA ALA A 542 7.42 -56.58 -3.84
C ALA A 542 8.68 -56.08 -3.12
N GLU A 543 9.82 -56.01 -3.82
CA GLU A 543 11.07 -55.43 -3.33
C GLU A 543 10.93 -53.93 -3.03
N ALA A 544 10.13 -53.20 -3.81
CA ALA A 544 9.86 -51.78 -3.58
C ALA A 544 8.89 -51.53 -2.39
N GLU A 545 8.06 -52.51 -2.03
CA GLU A 545 7.13 -52.42 -0.88
C GLU A 545 7.81 -52.74 0.47
N GLN A 546 8.90 -53.51 0.46
CA GLN A 546 9.65 -53.87 1.67
C GLN A 546 10.77 -52.86 2.05
N ALA A 547 11.05 -51.87 1.20
CA ALA A 547 12.04 -50.83 1.49
C ALA A 547 11.44 -49.73 2.40
N SER A 548 11.62 -49.85 3.72
CA SER A 548 11.35 -48.77 4.68
C SER A 548 12.38 -47.63 4.56
N PRO A 549 12.00 -46.35 4.66
CA PRO A 549 12.95 -45.25 4.51
C PRO A 549 13.61 -44.94 5.85
N ALA A 550 14.89 -45.29 5.98
CA ALA A 550 15.78 -44.65 6.93
C ALA A 550 16.84 -43.84 6.17
N VAL A 551 16.94 -42.54 6.53
CA VAL A 551 18.06 -41.59 6.34
C VAL A 551 18.05 -40.61 5.12
N SER A 552 18.06 -39.32 5.50
CA SER A 552 18.50 -38.03 4.89
C SER A 552 18.16 -37.58 3.45
N GLY A 553 17.42 -36.46 3.38
CA GLY A 553 17.88 -35.21 2.73
C GLY A 553 17.64 -35.05 1.23
N ASP A 554 18.60 -35.48 0.41
CA ASP A 554 18.61 -35.18 -1.02
C ASP A 554 18.15 -36.35 -1.91
N ASP A 555 18.25 -37.60 -1.42
CA ASP A 555 17.80 -38.77 -2.18
C ASP A 555 16.28 -39.02 -2.10
N ALA A 556 15.59 -38.46 -1.10
CA ALA A 556 14.13 -38.57 -1.00
C ALA A 556 13.41 -37.88 -2.17
N ARG A 557 13.95 -36.76 -2.67
CA ARG A 557 13.37 -36.01 -3.79
C ARG A 557 13.61 -36.71 -5.13
N LYS A 558 14.79 -37.31 -5.32
CA LYS A 558 15.09 -38.16 -6.48
C LYS A 558 14.26 -39.45 -6.48
N ALA A 559 14.09 -40.09 -5.32
CA ALA A 559 13.26 -41.29 -5.16
C ALA A 559 11.77 -40.99 -5.44
N ALA A 560 11.24 -39.86 -4.96
CA ALA A 560 9.86 -39.45 -5.21
C ALA A 560 9.59 -39.16 -6.70
N VAL A 561 10.54 -38.52 -7.41
CA VAL A 561 10.44 -38.25 -8.84
C VAL A 561 10.56 -39.54 -9.67
N ALA A 562 11.45 -40.46 -9.27
CA ALA A 562 11.57 -41.78 -9.89
C ALA A 562 10.31 -42.63 -9.70
N ALA A 563 9.70 -42.62 -8.51
CA ALA A 563 8.44 -43.31 -8.23
C ALA A 563 7.26 -42.71 -9.01
N ALA A 564 7.20 -41.38 -9.17
CA ALA A 564 6.19 -40.70 -9.97
C ALA A 564 6.33 -41.04 -11.48
N LEU A 565 7.55 -41.08 -11.99
CA LEU A 565 7.84 -41.48 -13.38
C LEU A 565 7.52 -42.97 -13.63
N ALA A 566 7.75 -43.85 -12.65
CA ALA A 566 7.37 -45.26 -12.73
C ALA A 566 5.85 -45.46 -12.75
N ARG A 567 5.09 -44.68 -11.97
CA ARG A 567 3.61 -44.70 -11.96
C ARG A 567 3.00 -44.20 -13.27
N VAL A 568 3.61 -43.19 -13.91
CA VAL A 568 3.18 -42.67 -15.21
C VAL A 568 3.51 -43.65 -16.34
N LYS A 569 4.66 -44.32 -16.29
CA LYS A 569 5.01 -45.38 -17.25
C LYS A 569 4.13 -46.62 -17.11
N ALA A 570 3.76 -47.00 -15.88
CA ALA A 570 2.87 -48.15 -15.65
C ALA A 570 1.44 -47.93 -16.18
N ARG A 571 0.98 -46.68 -16.31
CA ARG A 571 -0.35 -46.34 -16.82
C ARG A 571 -0.46 -46.22 -18.34
N LYS A 572 0.65 -46.25 -19.09
CA LYS A 572 0.65 -45.90 -20.52
C LYS A 572 0.79 -47.07 -21.51
N GLU A 573 0.94 -48.30 -21.05
CA GLU A 573 1.11 -49.46 -21.94
C GLU A 573 0.39 -50.71 -21.43
N VAL A 574 -0.88 -50.87 -21.82
CA VAL A 574 -1.57 -52.16 -21.93
C VAL A 574 -2.31 -52.19 -23.28
N PRO A 575 -2.03 -53.14 -24.19
CA PRO A 575 -2.79 -53.35 -25.41
C PRO A 575 -4.03 -54.22 -25.16
N ALA A 576 -5.15 -53.89 -25.82
CA ALA A 576 -6.40 -54.64 -25.83
C ALA A 576 -6.31 -55.91 -26.69
N ALA A 577 -6.97 -56.99 -26.24
CA ALA A 577 -7.42 -58.12 -27.07
C ALA A 577 -8.70 -58.75 -26.45
N ASP A 578 -9.66 -59.03 -27.34
CA ASP A 578 -11.04 -59.54 -27.16
C ASP A 578 -11.13 -60.94 -26.50
N GLY A 579 -12.23 -61.40 -25.90
CA GLY A 579 -13.56 -60.82 -25.66
C GLY A 579 -14.51 -61.88 -25.06
N THR A 580 -15.50 -61.45 -24.26
CA THR A 580 -16.84 -62.09 -24.14
C THR A 580 -17.77 -61.22 -23.27
N ALA A 581 -18.91 -60.81 -23.86
CA ALA A 581 -20.16 -60.34 -23.23
C ALA A 581 -20.18 -58.92 -22.59
N PRO A 582 -21.35 -58.23 -22.51
CA PRO A 582 -21.47 -56.87 -23.02
C PRO A 582 -21.66 -55.75 -21.98
N ALA A 583 -21.03 -54.62 -22.29
CA ALA A 583 -21.38 -53.21 -22.02
C ALA A 583 -21.98 -52.82 -20.66
N VAL A 584 -21.10 -52.41 -19.73
CA VAL A 584 -21.39 -51.36 -18.74
C VAL A 584 -20.18 -50.42 -18.71
N ALA A 585 -20.44 -49.14 -19.00
CA ALA A 585 -19.43 -48.08 -19.06
C ALA A 585 -19.12 -47.54 -17.66
N GLU A 586 -17.86 -47.62 -17.22
CA GLU A 586 -17.35 -46.79 -16.13
C GLU A 586 -16.69 -45.53 -16.71
N ASP A 587 -17.35 -44.40 -16.48
CA ASP A 587 -16.91 -43.05 -16.81
C ASP A 587 -15.90 -42.52 -15.78
N ASP A 588 -14.87 -41.83 -16.27
CA ASP A 588 -13.89 -41.08 -15.46
C ASP A 588 -14.61 -40.04 -14.56
N PRO A 589 -14.56 -40.17 -13.22
CA PRO A 589 -15.33 -39.32 -12.30
C PRO A 589 -14.91 -37.85 -12.34
N ARG A 590 -13.74 -37.50 -12.88
CA ARG A 590 -13.32 -36.10 -13.03
C ARG A 590 -13.85 -35.45 -14.29
N LYS A 591 -14.06 -36.22 -15.36
CA LYS A 591 -14.65 -35.71 -16.61
C LYS A 591 -16.17 -35.54 -16.47
N ALA A 592 -16.82 -36.47 -15.77
CA ALA A 592 -18.23 -36.37 -15.39
C ALA A 592 -18.51 -35.23 -14.41
N ALA A 593 -17.63 -34.97 -13.43
CA ALA A 593 -17.78 -33.86 -12.49
C ALA A 593 -17.65 -32.47 -13.16
N VAL A 594 -16.75 -32.33 -14.14
CA VAL A 594 -16.60 -31.08 -14.90
C VAL A 594 -17.76 -30.86 -15.88
N ALA A 595 -18.27 -31.93 -16.49
CA ALA A 595 -19.48 -31.86 -17.33
C ALA A 595 -20.74 -31.54 -16.49
N ALA A 596 -20.87 -32.11 -15.30
CA ALA A 596 -21.95 -31.79 -14.36
C ALA A 596 -21.86 -30.37 -13.79
N ALA A 597 -20.64 -29.85 -13.56
CA ALA A 597 -20.44 -28.46 -13.16
C ALA A 597 -20.79 -27.48 -14.29
N LEU A 598 -20.40 -27.78 -15.53
CA LEU A 598 -20.76 -26.97 -16.71
C LEU A 598 -22.27 -27.03 -17.03
N ALA A 599 -22.91 -28.18 -16.79
CA ALA A 599 -24.36 -28.33 -16.93
C ALA A 599 -25.14 -27.58 -15.83
N ARG A 600 -24.64 -27.57 -14.59
CA ARG A 600 -25.22 -26.77 -13.50
C ARG A 600 -25.06 -25.28 -13.72
N VAL A 601 -23.94 -24.82 -14.27
CA VAL A 601 -23.75 -23.41 -14.65
C VAL A 601 -24.66 -23.01 -15.82
N LYS A 602 -24.89 -23.90 -16.79
CA LYS A 602 -25.85 -23.68 -17.87
C LYS A 602 -27.31 -23.67 -17.39
N ALA A 603 -27.67 -24.56 -16.45
CA ALA A 603 -29.01 -24.62 -15.86
C ALA A 603 -29.30 -23.39 -14.98
N LYS A 604 -28.33 -22.95 -14.16
CA LYS A 604 -28.48 -21.73 -13.33
C LYS A 604 -28.62 -20.46 -14.17
N LYS A 605 -27.97 -20.42 -15.34
CA LYS A 605 -28.08 -19.32 -16.30
C LYS A 605 -29.40 -19.33 -17.08
N ALA A 606 -30.05 -20.49 -17.19
CA ALA A 606 -31.37 -20.64 -17.81
C ALA A 606 -32.52 -20.36 -16.82
N GLU A 607 -32.38 -20.74 -15.54
CA GLU A 607 -33.36 -20.40 -14.49
C GLU A 607 -33.35 -18.90 -14.13
N GLN A 608 -32.18 -18.23 -14.18
CA GLN A 608 -32.09 -16.78 -13.98
C GLN A 608 -32.64 -15.93 -15.15
N GLN A 609 -33.06 -16.55 -16.25
CA GLN A 609 -33.74 -15.89 -17.37
C GLN A 609 -35.24 -16.20 -17.46
N ALA A 610 -35.78 -17.01 -16.55
CA ALA A 610 -37.19 -17.44 -16.57
C ALA A 610 -38.07 -16.77 -15.49
N ASP A 611 -37.50 -15.96 -14.59
CA ASP A 611 -38.26 -15.26 -13.55
C ASP A 611 -38.08 -13.73 -13.66
N ALA A 612 -38.95 -13.11 -14.44
CA ALA A 612 -39.25 -11.69 -14.37
C ALA A 612 -40.77 -11.50 -14.61
N PRO A 613 -41.50 -10.80 -13.72
CA PRO A 613 -42.95 -10.67 -13.82
C PRO A 613 -43.38 -9.69 -14.91
N VAL A 614 -44.50 -10.03 -15.56
CA VAL A 614 -45.23 -9.23 -16.55
C VAL A 614 -45.86 -8.00 -15.89
N PRO A 615 -45.89 -6.84 -16.58
CA PRO A 615 -47.15 -6.10 -16.68
C PRO A 615 -47.55 -5.76 -18.13
N ALA A 616 -48.87 -5.80 -18.29
CA ALA A 616 -49.77 -5.52 -19.40
C ALA A 616 -49.31 -4.63 -20.58
N GLU A 617 -49.71 -5.10 -21.77
CA GLU A 617 -49.75 -4.40 -23.05
C GLU A 617 -50.78 -3.26 -23.11
N THR A 618 -50.40 -2.17 -23.79
CA THR A 618 -51.20 -1.60 -24.89
C THR A 618 -50.25 -1.25 -26.06
N ALA A 619 -50.52 -1.85 -27.22
CA ALA A 619 -49.80 -1.69 -28.49
C ALA A 619 -50.38 -0.49 -29.31
N PRO A 620 -49.86 -0.06 -30.49
CA PRO A 620 -49.22 -0.89 -31.52
C PRO A 620 -47.94 -0.37 -32.24
N ALA A 621 -47.13 -1.35 -32.62
CA ALA A 621 -46.44 -1.60 -33.90
C ALA A 621 -45.58 -0.50 -34.58
N THR A 622 -44.27 -0.73 -34.61
CA THR A 622 -43.43 -0.63 -35.82
C THR A 622 -42.29 -1.66 -35.79
N THR A 623 -42.03 -2.27 -36.93
CA THR A 623 -40.91 -3.17 -37.21
C THR A 623 -39.59 -2.40 -37.29
N GLU A 624 -38.58 -2.74 -36.49
CA GLU A 624 -37.19 -2.31 -36.74
C GLU A 624 -36.19 -3.45 -36.49
N GLU A 625 -35.32 -3.64 -37.49
CA GLU A 625 -34.20 -4.57 -37.52
C GLU A 625 -33.07 -4.11 -36.57
N ASP A 626 -32.40 -5.08 -35.93
CA ASP A 626 -31.32 -4.89 -34.95
C ASP A 626 -30.14 -4.04 -35.48
N PRO A 627 -29.88 -2.84 -34.93
CA PRO A 627 -28.82 -1.92 -35.35
C PRO A 627 -27.39 -2.42 -35.07
N ARG A 628 -27.22 -3.51 -34.32
CA ARG A 628 -25.89 -4.08 -34.03
C ARG A 628 -25.34 -4.89 -35.21
N LYS A 629 -26.20 -5.46 -36.06
CA LYS A 629 -25.76 -6.24 -37.23
C LYS A 629 -25.21 -5.35 -38.36
N ALA A 630 -25.81 -4.17 -38.56
CA ALA A 630 -25.35 -3.18 -39.53
C ALA A 630 -24.00 -2.53 -39.13
N ALA A 631 -23.79 -2.27 -37.83
CA ALA A 631 -22.54 -1.68 -37.34
C ALA A 631 -21.32 -2.61 -37.51
N VAL A 632 -21.52 -3.92 -37.31
CA VAL A 632 -20.45 -4.94 -37.48
C VAL A 632 -20.13 -5.16 -38.96
N ALA A 633 -21.13 -5.14 -39.84
CA ALA A 633 -20.92 -5.22 -41.29
C ALA A 633 -20.15 -4.00 -41.84
N ALA A 634 -20.47 -2.79 -41.35
CA ALA A 634 -19.77 -1.56 -41.73
C ALA A 634 -18.32 -1.52 -41.21
N ALA A 635 -18.05 -2.07 -40.03
CA ALA A 635 -16.69 -2.18 -39.48
C ALA A 635 -15.83 -3.16 -40.27
N LEU A 636 -16.38 -4.31 -40.67
CA LEU A 636 -15.69 -5.32 -41.47
C LEU A 636 -15.40 -4.82 -42.90
N ALA A 637 -16.31 -4.03 -43.50
CA ALA A 637 -16.09 -3.41 -44.81
C ALA A 637 -14.96 -2.38 -44.79
N ARG A 638 -14.84 -1.59 -43.71
CA ARG A 638 -13.75 -0.60 -43.54
C ARG A 638 -12.38 -1.25 -43.34
N VAL A 639 -12.33 -2.37 -42.62
CA VAL A 639 -11.08 -3.14 -42.46
C VAL A 639 -10.65 -3.79 -43.78
N LYS A 640 -11.60 -4.28 -44.58
CA LYS A 640 -11.32 -4.85 -45.91
C LYS A 640 -10.83 -3.78 -46.90
N ALA A 641 -11.42 -2.59 -46.89
CA ALA A 641 -10.97 -1.46 -47.71
C ALA A 641 -9.57 -0.95 -47.31
N LYS A 642 -9.26 -0.93 -46.00
CA LYS A 642 -7.96 -0.49 -45.50
C LYS A 642 -6.83 -1.48 -45.80
N LYS A 643 -7.15 -2.78 -45.89
CA LYS A 643 -6.20 -3.84 -46.26
C LYS A 643 -5.94 -3.90 -47.77
N ALA A 644 -6.91 -3.52 -48.59
CA ALA A 644 -6.76 -3.41 -50.05
C ALA A 644 -5.93 -2.18 -50.47
N ALA A 645 -6.02 -1.06 -49.75
CA ALA A 645 -5.24 0.14 -50.03
C ALA A 645 -3.76 0.05 -49.60
N GLN A 646 -3.39 -0.93 -48.75
CA GLN A 646 -2.01 -1.14 -48.28
C GLN A 646 -1.20 -2.14 -49.12
N GLN A 647 -1.78 -2.69 -50.20
CA GLN A 647 -1.10 -3.63 -51.11
C GLN A 647 -0.82 -3.07 -52.51
N ALA A 648 -1.06 -1.78 -52.73
CA ALA A 648 -0.71 -1.08 -53.98
C ALA A 648 0.31 0.03 -53.71
N ASP A 649 1.50 -0.33 -53.22
CA ASP A 649 2.71 0.47 -53.44
C ASP A 649 3.96 -0.36 -53.12
N ALA A 650 4.56 -0.91 -54.16
CA ALA A 650 5.92 -1.45 -54.12
C ALA A 650 6.51 -1.37 -55.54
N PRO A 651 7.62 -0.63 -55.75
CA PRO A 651 8.44 -0.77 -56.94
C PRO A 651 9.61 -1.75 -56.71
N ALA A 652 10.06 -2.41 -57.78
CA ALA A 652 11.26 -3.23 -57.87
C ALA A 652 12.04 -2.82 -59.16
N PRO A 653 13.26 -3.35 -59.43
CA PRO A 653 14.52 -3.22 -58.68
C PRO A 653 15.69 -2.70 -59.58
N ALA A 654 16.82 -2.31 -58.99
CA ALA A 654 18.11 -2.23 -59.70
C ALA A 654 19.31 -2.47 -58.74
N GLU A 655 20.18 -3.42 -59.12
CA GLU A 655 21.53 -3.69 -58.59
C GLU A 655 22.51 -2.56 -59.05
N THR A 656 23.66 -2.22 -58.45
CA THR A 656 24.78 -2.95 -57.83
C THR A 656 25.58 -2.00 -56.90
N ALA A 657 26.34 -2.58 -55.96
CA ALA A 657 27.19 -2.01 -54.88
C ALA A 657 28.41 -1.17 -55.40
N PRO A 658 29.31 -0.53 -54.58
CA PRO A 658 29.58 -0.80 -53.15
C PRO A 658 29.97 0.35 -52.15
N VAL A 659 29.83 -0.02 -50.86
CA VAL A 659 30.45 0.38 -49.55
C VAL A 659 31.10 1.77 -49.34
N THR A 660 30.66 2.51 -48.29
CA THR A 660 31.43 2.84 -47.05
C THR A 660 30.78 3.92 -46.14
N ALA A 661 31.03 3.75 -44.83
CA ALA A 661 31.07 4.72 -43.72
C ALA A 661 29.79 5.11 -42.94
N GLU A 662 29.88 4.89 -41.63
CA GLU A 662 29.00 5.29 -40.53
C GLU A 662 28.84 6.82 -40.39
N GLU A 663 27.65 7.32 -40.02
CA GLU A 663 27.51 8.66 -39.42
C GLU A 663 26.50 8.72 -38.24
N ASP A 664 27.00 9.40 -37.21
CA ASP A 664 26.55 9.85 -35.88
C ASP A 664 25.03 10.16 -35.62
N PRO A 665 24.45 9.65 -34.52
CA PRO A 665 23.07 9.94 -34.07
C PRO A 665 22.78 11.41 -33.69
N ARG A 666 23.77 12.31 -33.61
CA ARG A 666 23.55 13.74 -33.34
C ARG A 666 22.86 14.50 -34.49
N LYS A 667 23.00 14.06 -35.74
CA LYS A 667 22.38 14.71 -36.92
C LYS A 667 20.85 14.59 -36.91
N ALA A 668 20.31 13.49 -36.40
CA ALA A 668 18.86 13.25 -36.29
C ALA A 668 18.18 14.12 -35.22
N ALA A 669 18.87 14.39 -34.10
CA ALA A 669 18.34 15.24 -33.03
C ALA A 669 18.27 16.72 -33.45
N VAL A 670 19.25 17.18 -34.23
CA VAL A 670 19.29 18.54 -34.78
C VAL A 670 18.21 18.72 -35.87
N ALA A 671 17.97 17.71 -36.71
CA ALA A 671 16.87 17.73 -37.69
C ALA A 671 15.49 17.82 -37.01
N ALA A 672 15.29 17.09 -35.90
CA ALA A 672 14.06 17.16 -35.11
C ALA A 672 13.88 18.52 -34.40
N ALA A 673 14.97 19.16 -33.95
CA ALA A 673 14.93 20.49 -33.35
C ALA A 673 14.62 21.59 -34.38
N ILE A 674 15.18 21.49 -35.59
CA ILE A 674 14.92 22.42 -36.71
C ILE A 674 13.46 22.27 -37.21
N ALA A 675 12.92 21.06 -37.26
CA ALA A 675 11.51 20.82 -37.61
C ALA A 675 10.55 21.44 -36.57
N ARG A 676 10.87 21.35 -35.28
CA ARG A 676 10.08 21.97 -34.20
C ARG A 676 10.20 23.50 -34.20
N ALA A 677 11.36 24.05 -34.53
CA ALA A 677 11.55 25.49 -34.69
C ALA A 677 10.80 26.03 -35.92
N LYS A 678 10.78 25.30 -37.05
CA LYS A 678 9.99 25.66 -38.24
C LYS A 678 8.48 25.60 -37.96
N ALA A 679 8.00 24.60 -37.23
CA ALA A 679 6.59 24.51 -36.84
C ALA A 679 6.18 25.65 -35.89
N LYS A 680 7.07 26.08 -34.98
CA LYS A 680 6.80 27.19 -34.05
C LYS A 680 6.83 28.56 -34.75
N LYS A 681 7.62 28.70 -35.82
CA LYS A 681 7.70 29.92 -36.64
C LYS A 681 6.51 30.05 -37.62
N ALA A 682 5.97 28.92 -38.10
CA ALA A 682 4.75 28.90 -38.92
C ALA A 682 3.48 29.22 -38.11
N ALA A 683 3.42 28.85 -36.83
CA ALA A 683 2.30 29.18 -35.95
C ALA A 683 2.29 30.65 -35.45
N GLN A 684 3.42 31.37 -35.57
CA GLN A 684 3.55 32.77 -35.18
C GLN A 684 3.33 33.77 -36.33
N GLN A 685 3.01 33.29 -37.54
CA GLN A 685 2.78 34.11 -38.74
C GLN A 685 1.30 34.17 -39.18
N ALA A 686 0.36 33.68 -38.37
CA ALA A 686 -1.07 33.70 -38.70
C ALA A 686 -1.86 34.87 -38.09
N ASP A 687 -1.20 35.90 -37.53
CA ASP A 687 -1.90 37.05 -36.96
C ASP A 687 -1.11 38.34 -37.20
N ALA A 688 -1.43 39.05 -38.29
CA ALA A 688 -1.09 40.45 -38.51
C ALA A 688 -2.00 41.06 -39.60
N PRO A 689 -2.62 42.23 -39.39
CA PRO A 689 -3.21 43.03 -40.46
C PRO A 689 -2.17 43.86 -41.21
N ALA A 690 -2.51 44.22 -42.46
CA ALA A 690 -1.66 44.79 -43.51
C ALA A 690 -1.56 46.35 -43.47
N PRO A 691 -0.84 47.05 -44.40
CA PRO A 691 0.31 47.90 -44.05
C PRO A 691 0.13 49.40 -44.37
N VAL A 692 0.99 50.26 -43.79
CA VAL A 692 1.29 51.60 -44.30
C VAL A 692 2.80 51.85 -44.27
N GLU A 693 3.25 52.57 -45.27
CA GLU A 693 4.59 52.65 -45.84
C GLU A 693 5.46 53.80 -45.27
N THR A 694 6.77 53.70 -45.53
CA THR A 694 7.85 54.72 -45.53
C THR A 694 8.66 55.03 -44.25
N ALA A 695 9.99 55.02 -44.45
CA ALA A 695 11.10 55.26 -43.52
C ALA A 695 11.55 56.76 -43.55
N PRO A 696 12.68 57.22 -42.95
CA PRO A 696 13.60 56.63 -41.96
C PRO A 696 14.02 57.58 -40.77
N ALA A 697 14.71 56.97 -39.78
CA ALA A 697 15.77 57.50 -38.89
C ALA A 697 15.52 58.68 -37.93
N THR A 698 15.61 58.44 -36.61
CA THR A 698 16.68 58.88 -35.65
C THR A 698 16.21 58.91 -34.17
N ALA A 699 17.14 58.54 -33.27
CA ALA A 699 17.28 58.90 -31.83
C ALA A 699 16.32 58.35 -30.74
N GLU A 700 16.97 57.81 -29.67
CA GLU A 700 16.64 57.67 -28.23
C GLU A 700 15.22 57.31 -27.74
N GLU A 701 15.10 56.33 -26.83
CA GLU A 701 14.52 56.48 -25.47
C GLU A 701 14.30 55.12 -24.72
N ASP A 702 14.42 55.18 -23.40
CA ASP A 702 14.37 54.11 -22.38
C ASP A 702 13.04 53.30 -22.35
N PRO A 703 13.08 51.95 -22.36
CA PRO A 703 11.89 51.08 -22.31
C PRO A 703 11.03 51.20 -21.03
N ARG A 704 11.46 51.94 -19.99
CA ARG A 704 10.66 52.16 -18.77
C ARG A 704 9.54 53.19 -18.93
N LYS A 705 9.63 54.14 -19.86
CA LYS A 705 8.57 55.16 -20.08
C LYS A 705 7.33 54.58 -20.77
N ALA A 706 7.51 53.61 -21.67
CA ALA A 706 6.41 52.94 -22.39
C ALA A 706 5.55 52.04 -21.50
N ALA A 707 6.16 51.38 -20.50
CA ALA A 707 5.43 50.54 -19.55
C ALA A 707 4.53 51.35 -18.60
N VAL A 708 4.98 52.54 -18.20
CA VAL A 708 4.21 53.45 -17.33
C VAL A 708 3.06 54.11 -18.11
N ALA A 709 3.27 54.48 -19.38
CA ALA A 709 2.20 54.98 -20.25
C ALA A 709 1.13 53.91 -20.54
N ALA A 710 1.53 52.65 -20.75
CA ALA A 710 0.60 51.53 -20.93
C ALA A 710 -0.22 51.21 -19.67
N ALA A 711 0.35 51.39 -18.47
CA ALA A 711 -0.35 51.22 -17.20
C ALA A 711 -1.38 52.33 -16.95
N ILE A 712 -1.04 53.59 -17.29
CA ILE A 712 -1.95 54.73 -17.16
C ILE A 712 -3.09 54.67 -18.20
N ALA A 713 -2.82 54.19 -19.42
CA ALA A 713 -3.84 53.97 -20.45
C ALA A 713 -4.83 52.85 -20.07
N ARG A 714 -4.35 51.76 -19.45
CA ARG A 714 -5.22 50.67 -18.95
C ARG A 714 -6.06 51.11 -17.75
N ALA A 715 -5.54 51.99 -16.89
CA ALA A 715 -6.30 52.58 -15.78
C ALA A 715 -7.38 53.57 -16.27
N LYS A 716 -7.10 54.35 -17.33
CA LYS A 716 -8.09 55.26 -17.96
C LYS A 716 -9.17 54.50 -18.73
N ALA A 717 -8.83 53.42 -19.44
CA ALA A 717 -9.79 52.57 -20.14
C ALA A 717 -10.75 51.83 -19.20
N LYS A 718 -10.26 51.41 -18.01
CA LYS A 718 -11.08 50.75 -16.99
C LYS A 718 -12.05 51.73 -16.27
N LYS A 719 -11.73 53.03 -16.28
CA LYS A 719 -12.56 54.11 -15.70
C LYS A 719 -13.61 54.63 -16.69
N ALA A 720 -13.36 54.52 -18.00
CA ALA A 720 -14.31 54.88 -19.07
C ALA A 720 -15.37 53.80 -19.35
N ALA A 721 -15.05 52.52 -19.12
CA ALA A 721 -16.00 51.40 -19.29
C ALA A 721 -17.00 51.23 -18.11
N GLN A 722 -16.87 52.02 -17.04
CA GLN A 722 -17.78 52.02 -15.89
C GLN A 722 -18.77 53.20 -15.90
N GLN A 723 -18.83 54.00 -16.98
CA GLN A 723 -19.66 55.21 -17.07
C GLN A 723 -20.66 55.27 -18.24
N ALA A 724 -20.91 54.16 -18.93
CA ALA A 724 -21.93 54.13 -19.98
C ALA A 724 -22.78 52.86 -19.89
N ASP A 725 -23.74 52.86 -18.96
CA ASP A 725 -25.09 52.40 -19.26
C ASP A 725 -26.04 52.85 -18.15
N ALA A 726 -26.96 53.74 -18.52
CA ALA A 726 -28.13 54.11 -17.74
C ALA A 726 -29.31 54.23 -18.71
N PRO A 727 -30.49 53.76 -18.30
CA PRO A 727 -31.70 54.53 -18.54
C PRO A 727 -32.48 54.80 -17.23
N ALA A 728 -33.10 55.98 -17.18
CA ALA A 728 -34.02 56.48 -16.15
C ALA A 728 -35.48 56.45 -16.69
N PRO A 729 -36.53 56.92 -15.98
CA PRO A 729 -36.83 56.96 -14.53
C PRO A 729 -38.27 56.45 -14.18
N ALA A 730 -38.54 56.11 -12.90
CA ALA A 730 -39.82 56.43 -12.21
C ALA A 730 -39.82 56.03 -10.72
N GLU A 731 -39.99 57.04 -9.86
CA GLU A 731 -40.75 57.11 -8.59
C GLU A 731 -40.50 56.14 -7.41
N THR A 732 -39.80 56.64 -6.38
CA THR A 732 -40.21 56.88 -4.97
C THR A 732 -39.06 56.72 -3.95
N ALA A 733 -39.05 57.61 -2.95
CA ALA A 733 -38.01 57.89 -1.95
C ALA A 733 -38.03 56.92 -0.73
N PRO A 734 -37.20 57.11 0.32
CA PRO A 734 -35.77 57.44 0.38
C PRO A 734 -34.92 56.35 1.08
N ALA A 735 -33.61 56.53 0.98
CA ALA A 735 -32.53 55.75 1.57
C ALA A 735 -32.39 55.85 3.10
N THR A 736 -31.74 54.86 3.72
CA THR A 736 -30.72 55.07 4.76
C THR A 736 -29.54 54.11 4.59
N ALA A 737 -28.38 54.59 4.98
CA ALA A 737 -27.03 54.17 4.57
C ALA A 737 -26.46 52.94 5.31
N GLU A 738 -25.54 52.26 4.62
CA GLU A 738 -24.64 51.22 5.14
C GLU A 738 -23.74 51.75 6.27
N GLU A 739 -23.71 51.04 7.40
CA GLU A 739 -22.74 51.25 8.49
C GLU A 739 -21.53 50.29 8.38
N ASP A 740 -20.37 50.85 8.71
CA ASP A 740 -19.05 50.24 8.88
C ASP A 740 -19.07 48.89 9.64
N PRO A 741 -18.47 47.80 9.11
CA PRO A 741 -18.46 46.47 9.72
C PRO A 741 -17.79 46.40 11.11
N ARG A 742 -16.98 47.39 11.52
CA ARG A 742 -16.46 47.47 12.90
C ARG A 742 -17.51 47.91 13.91
N LYS A 743 -18.48 48.72 13.50
CA LYS A 743 -19.57 49.21 14.36
C LYS A 743 -20.57 48.10 14.67
N ALA A 744 -20.85 47.21 13.70
CA ALA A 744 -21.68 46.03 13.87
C ALA A 744 -21.08 45.01 14.85
N ALA A 745 -19.75 44.82 14.85
CA ALA A 745 -19.06 43.90 15.76
C ALA A 745 -19.08 44.40 17.22
N VAL A 746 -18.93 45.73 17.42
CA VAL A 746 -19.01 46.35 18.76
C VAL A 746 -20.45 46.36 19.27
N ALA A 747 -21.43 46.61 18.39
CA ALA A 747 -22.85 46.52 18.73
C ALA A 747 -23.26 45.08 19.14
N ALA A 748 -22.74 44.06 18.45
CA ALA A 748 -22.96 42.65 18.80
C ALA A 748 -22.31 42.26 20.15
N ALA A 749 -21.14 42.81 20.47
CA ALA A 749 -20.48 42.58 21.75
C ALA A 749 -21.24 43.25 22.92
N ILE A 750 -21.75 44.47 22.71
CA ILE A 750 -22.56 45.19 23.71
C ILE A 750 -23.93 44.53 23.90
N ALA A 751 -24.54 44.01 22.82
CA ALA A 751 -25.79 43.25 22.89
C ALA A 751 -25.63 41.93 23.67
N ARG A 752 -24.50 41.22 23.48
CA ARG A 752 -24.18 40.00 24.26
C ARG A 752 -23.90 40.31 25.73
N ALA A 753 -23.25 41.44 26.04
CA ALA A 753 -23.05 41.89 27.41
C ALA A 753 -24.36 42.30 28.10
N LYS A 754 -25.27 42.98 27.39
CA LYS A 754 -26.61 43.32 27.89
C LYS A 754 -27.51 42.10 28.07
N ALA A 755 -27.48 41.13 27.16
CA ALA A 755 -28.22 39.87 27.29
C ALA A 755 -27.72 39.03 28.48
N LYS A 756 -26.40 39.00 28.72
CA LYS A 756 -25.81 38.31 29.88
C LYS A 756 -26.17 39.00 31.22
N LYS A 757 -26.33 40.32 31.22
CA LYS A 757 -26.75 41.10 32.39
C LYS A 757 -28.27 41.02 32.66
N ALA A 758 -29.08 40.89 31.60
CA ALA A 758 -30.53 40.68 31.69
C ALA A 758 -30.88 39.25 32.15
N ALA A 759 -30.13 38.23 31.70
CA ALA A 759 -30.28 36.86 32.19
C ALA A 759 -29.86 36.67 33.66
N GLN A 760 -28.94 37.51 34.16
CA GLN A 760 -28.54 37.54 35.57
C GLN A 760 -29.49 38.34 36.48
N GLN A 761 -30.47 39.06 35.91
CA GLN A 761 -31.47 39.84 36.65
C GLN A 761 -32.88 39.26 36.60
N ALA A 762 -33.08 38.13 35.89
CA ALA A 762 -34.37 37.45 35.78
C ALA A 762 -34.55 36.29 36.77
N ASP A 763 -33.58 36.04 37.66
CA ASP A 763 -33.63 34.97 38.67
C ASP A 763 -33.54 35.58 40.08
N ALA A 764 -34.68 36.08 40.57
CA ALA A 764 -34.89 36.42 41.97
C ALA A 764 -36.37 36.16 42.31
N PRO A 765 -36.71 35.19 43.18
CA PRO A 765 -38.06 35.03 43.70
C PRO A 765 -38.31 35.92 44.93
N ALA A 766 -39.57 36.34 45.09
CA ALA A 766 -40.11 37.08 46.23
C ALA A 766 -40.39 36.16 47.45
N PRO A 767 -40.64 36.70 48.66
CA PRO A 767 -40.39 36.01 49.93
C PRO A 767 -41.63 35.33 50.52
N GLU A 768 -41.44 34.19 51.21
CA GLU A 768 -42.35 33.69 52.24
C GLU A 768 -41.60 32.86 53.29
N GLU A 769 -42.06 32.96 54.53
CA GLU A 769 -41.44 32.47 55.77
C GLU A 769 -41.41 30.93 55.90
N THR A 770 -40.29 30.38 56.39
CA THR A 770 -40.17 29.51 57.59
C THR A 770 -38.78 28.85 57.69
N ALA A 771 -38.28 28.70 58.92
CA ALA A 771 -36.92 28.32 59.32
C ALA A 771 -36.64 26.79 59.31
N PRO A 772 -35.48 26.30 59.81
CA PRO A 772 -34.10 26.50 59.33
C PRO A 772 -33.39 25.16 59.03
N ALA A 773 -32.53 25.07 58.00
CA ALA A 773 -31.57 23.97 57.88
C ALA A 773 -30.36 24.28 56.97
N THR A 774 -29.18 24.27 57.59
CA THR A 774 -27.85 23.84 57.10
C THR A 774 -27.37 24.29 55.70
N ALA A 775 -26.46 25.27 55.69
CA ALA A 775 -25.65 25.63 54.52
C ALA A 775 -24.36 24.78 54.47
N GLU A 776 -24.12 24.16 53.33
CA GLU A 776 -22.91 23.43 52.98
C GLU A 776 -21.86 24.41 52.43
N GLU A 777 -20.69 24.46 53.07
CA GLU A 777 -19.59 25.39 52.76
C GLU A 777 -18.72 24.90 51.59
N ASP A 778 -18.29 25.86 50.77
CA ASP A 778 -17.32 25.73 49.68
C ASP A 778 -16.05 24.96 50.12
N PRO A 779 -15.73 23.81 49.49
CA PRO A 779 -14.62 22.93 49.89
C PRO A 779 -13.24 23.60 49.73
N ARG A 780 -13.11 24.69 48.95
CA ARG A 780 -11.85 25.44 48.86
C ARG A 780 -11.61 26.36 50.06
N LYS A 781 -12.67 26.91 50.69
CA LYS A 781 -12.54 27.69 51.92
C LYS A 781 -12.16 26.82 53.12
N ALA A 782 -12.74 25.61 53.21
CA ALA A 782 -12.40 24.64 54.26
C ALA A 782 -10.94 24.16 54.16
N ALA A 783 -10.43 23.93 52.93
CA ALA A 783 -9.04 23.52 52.71
C ALA A 783 -8.02 24.61 53.10
N VAL A 784 -8.32 25.87 52.79
CA VAL A 784 -7.46 27.02 53.16
C VAL A 784 -7.50 27.26 54.68
N ALA A 785 -8.67 27.15 55.31
CA ALA A 785 -8.80 27.25 56.77
C ALA A 785 -8.02 26.12 57.49
N ALA A 786 -8.10 24.89 56.98
CA ALA A 786 -7.33 23.75 57.50
C ALA A 786 -5.81 23.92 57.33
N ALA A 787 -5.35 24.49 56.22
CA ALA A 787 -3.93 24.79 55.99
C ALA A 787 -3.41 25.86 56.96
N ILE A 788 -4.20 26.92 57.20
CA ILE A 788 -3.85 27.98 58.15
C ILE A 788 -3.86 27.44 59.59
N ALA A 789 -4.80 26.57 59.95
CA ALA A 789 -4.85 25.93 61.25
C ALA A 789 -3.64 25.00 61.49
N ARG A 790 -3.24 24.21 60.48
CA ARG A 790 -2.02 23.36 60.55
C ARG A 790 -0.75 24.19 60.66
N ALA A 791 -0.66 25.33 59.97
CA ALA A 791 0.47 26.24 60.10
C ALA A 791 0.55 26.89 61.50
N LYS A 792 -0.60 27.28 62.08
CA LYS A 792 -0.67 27.79 63.46
C LYS A 792 -0.32 26.72 64.50
N ALA A 793 -0.81 25.49 64.34
CA ALA A 793 -0.48 24.37 65.23
C ALA A 793 1.01 24.00 65.18
N LYS A 794 1.63 24.02 63.98
CA LYS A 794 3.07 23.75 63.81
C LYS A 794 3.96 24.88 64.36
N LYS A 795 3.44 26.11 64.41
CA LYS A 795 4.10 27.25 65.06
C LYS A 795 3.99 27.16 66.59
N ALA A 796 2.84 26.73 67.11
CA ALA A 796 2.64 26.49 68.54
C ALA A 796 3.47 25.32 69.08
N SER A 797 3.57 24.20 68.34
CA SER A 797 4.40 23.07 68.75
C SER A 797 5.91 23.37 68.70
N ARG A 798 6.36 24.22 67.77
CA ARG A 798 7.74 24.74 67.77
C ARG A 798 8.02 25.68 68.93
N ALA A 799 7.02 26.43 69.41
CA ALA A 799 7.17 27.29 70.57
C ALA A 799 7.19 26.48 71.88
N SER A 800 6.42 25.39 71.99
CA SER A 800 6.47 24.49 73.16
C SER A 800 7.77 23.67 73.22
N LEU A 801 8.29 23.21 72.08
CA LEU A 801 9.58 22.52 72.00
C LEU A 801 10.78 23.44 72.30
N ALA A 802 10.65 24.75 72.08
CA ALA A 802 11.68 25.71 72.47
C ALA A 802 11.66 26.02 73.97
N ALA A 803 10.47 26.01 74.60
CA ALA A 803 10.29 26.23 76.03
C ALA A 803 10.74 25.02 76.89
N GLU A 804 10.62 23.78 76.39
CA GLU A 804 11.09 22.57 77.11
C GLU A 804 12.62 22.37 77.06
N THR A 805 13.35 23.11 76.22
CA THR A 805 14.83 23.08 76.17
C THR A 805 15.53 24.11 77.07
N GLU A 806 14.80 25.01 77.72
CA GLU A 806 15.37 25.98 78.68
C GLU A 806 15.16 25.59 80.16
N GLU A 807 14.48 24.48 80.44
CA GLU A 807 14.22 23.99 81.81
C GLU A 807 14.74 22.55 82.05
N LYS A 808 15.90 22.21 81.47
CA LYS A 808 16.72 21.04 81.85
C LYS A 808 18.21 21.34 81.82
#